data_AF-A0A412AXJ8-F1
#
_entry.id   AF-A0A412AXJ8-F1
#
_cell.length_a   1.000
_cell.length_b   1.000
_cell.length_c   1.000
_cell.angle_alpha   90.00
_cell.angle_beta   90.00
_cell.angle_gamma   90.00
#
_symmetry.space_group_name_H-M   'P 1'
#
loop_
_entity.id
_entity.type
_entity.pdbx_description
1 polymer ?
#
loop_
_entity_poly.entity_id
_entity_poly.type
_entity_poly.pdbx_seq_one_letter_code
_entity_poly.pdbx_strand_id
1 'polypeptide(L)'
;MENICMSRILMFVQKYKSKIKDIWKRNQKRLPTYIFLFIAGLYLYGFLVHSIVTGIDNVWQKRENDLFTWNPVENVGSIFTVRGIGTTGFLILMYCLSSKKGYNLISKFKITKDKERGFEILSEGTHGTSGWLNKSEIEKILNVSSLNSMTETLFGKLDNGGYVGMKELLGMSKNIMVYGAPGTGKSRGFVMPFIMQAVKRGESMVICDSKAEFYEMYSEYLRNEGYFVRSYNLLDLQASDGWNCLMDSADDVNLVQHIAEVIIRNTSADSEREDFWSKAEKNLLMALIHYVQSLTYPNSDKLLPPEERSLGTIYRLLASTSVAEMDARFRALPPGHPALPPYGIFRQAPHNIWGNIMIGLGSRLNVFQNKLADSITKYNEIDLEEPGKRKCAYFCIISDQDDTYRFLSSMFFSLLFIKLFDFARKSENRRLPVRVNVLMDEFCNIDLPNSKKYLSVSRSRNIDIQCVAQSVSQLADRYPRTEWQELVGDCDYQLFLGCNDTMTADFISSQCGNITVRVNSASIPMTPMFSLSSNHARYSQGKNSAGRPLMMPDEIRRLPKDKAILLVRGAKPLMLYKIVPEEHPDFKKLRFCKAVDYVPDWRKRECERQNVISKEDTDKKENTFQIRIKEADIESAEYVPNEEELELHPSINLSKGIDCETLTEVSPEDV
;
A
#
# COMPACT_ATOMS: atom_id res chain seq x y z
N MET A 1 -23.05 -32.71 17.43
CA MET A 1 -23.84 -31.94 16.44
C MET A 1 -25.35 -32.11 16.60
N GLU A 2 -25.86 -33.25 17.07
CA GLU A 2 -27.31 -33.52 17.21
C GLU A 2 -28.02 -32.64 18.27
N ASN A 3 -27.39 -32.38 19.41
CA ASN A 3 -28.00 -31.59 20.50
C ASN A 3 -28.28 -30.12 20.13
N ILE A 4 -27.49 -29.52 19.23
CA ILE A 4 -27.68 -28.14 18.78
C ILE A 4 -28.84 -28.05 17.79
N CYS A 5 -29.01 -29.07 16.93
CA CYS A 5 -30.10 -29.16 15.97
C CYS A 5 -31.45 -29.30 16.69
N MET A 6 -31.52 -30.18 17.71
CA MET A 6 -32.72 -30.34 18.53
C MET A 6 -33.10 -29.07 19.29
N SER A 7 -32.15 -28.32 19.86
CA SER A 7 -32.45 -27.06 20.56
C SER A 7 -33.00 -25.97 19.61
N ARG A 8 -32.52 -25.92 18.37
CA ARG A 8 -33.02 -24.98 17.35
C ARG A 8 -34.42 -25.35 16.89
N ILE A 9 -34.71 -26.63 16.73
CA ILE A 9 -36.06 -27.12 16.41
C ILE A 9 -37.02 -26.79 17.56
N LEU A 10 -36.61 -27.00 18.82
CA LEU A 10 -37.42 -26.68 19.99
C LEU A 10 -37.70 -25.18 20.12
N MET A 11 -36.69 -24.32 19.91
CA MET A 11 -36.89 -22.87 19.88
C MET A 11 -37.77 -22.43 18.70
N PHE A 12 -37.65 -23.07 17.54
CA PHE A 12 -38.50 -22.79 16.38
C PHE A 12 -39.96 -23.17 16.66
N VAL A 13 -40.19 -24.35 17.26
CA VAL A 13 -41.51 -24.83 17.66
C VAL A 13 -42.10 -23.92 18.74
N GLN A 14 -41.34 -23.52 19.76
CA GLN A 14 -41.82 -22.59 20.79
C GLN A 14 -42.17 -21.20 20.22
N LYS A 15 -41.35 -20.68 19.30
CA LYS A 15 -41.60 -19.39 18.63
C LYS A 15 -42.84 -19.43 17.73
N TYR A 16 -43.10 -20.56 17.07
CA TYR A 16 -44.34 -20.75 16.32
C TYR A 16 -45.53 -20.93 17.24
N LYS A 17 -45.39 -21.67 18.34
CA LYS A 17 -46.45 -21.86 19.33
C LYS A 17 -46.87 -20.54 19.98
N SER A 18 -45.92 -19.64 20.29
CA SER A 18 -46.24 -18.31 20.81
C SER A 18 -46.93 -17.42 19.78
N LYS A 19 -46.43 -17.38 18.53
CA LYS A 19 -47.11 -16.68 17.43
C LYS A 19 -48.52 -17.18 17.18
N ILE A 20 -48.74 -18.50 17.20
CA ILE A 20 -50.07 -19.10 17.04
C ILE A 20 -50.97 -18.69 18.20
N LYS A 21 -50.45 -18.66 19.43
CA LYS A 21 -51.20 -18.23 20.62
C LYS A 21 -51.59 -16.75 20.57
N ASP A 22 -50.71 -15.89 20.05
CA ASP A 22 -50.96 -14.45 19.86
C ASP A 22 -51.96 -14.17 18.72
N ILE A 23 -51.86 -14.91 17.62
CA ILE A 23 -52.83 -14.88 16.52
C ILE A 23 -54.19 -15.37 17.00
N TRP A 24 -54.22 -16.44 17.79
CA TRP A 24 -55.43 -16.99 18.39
C TRP A 24 -56.10 -16.00 19.34
N LYS A 25 -55.34 -15.34 20.23
CA LYS A 25 -55.85 -14.27 21.10
C LYS A 25 -56.39 -13.06 20.34
N ARG A 26 -55.74 -12.63 19.25
CA ARG A 26 -56.22 -11.49 18.42
C ARG A 26 -57.47 -11.82 17.63
N ASN A 27 -57.58 -13.04 17.10
CA ASN A 27 -58.66 -13.41 16.19
C ASN A 27 -59.79 -14.21 16.85
N GLN A 28 -59.73 -14.46 18.17
CA GLN A 28 -60.74 -15.23 18.90
C GLN A 28 -62.17 -14.69 18.70
N LYS A 29 -62.35 -13.37 18.65
CA LYS A 29 -63.66 -12.72 18.41
C LYS A 29 -64.13 -12.77 16.94
N ARG A 30 -63.22 -12.98 15.98
CA ARG A 30 -63.50 -13.06 14.53
C ARG A 30 -63.47 -14.50 13.99
N LEU A 31 -63.12 -15.47 14.84
CA LEU A 31 -63.05 -16.89 14.51
C LEU A 31 -64.33 -17.44 13.87
N PRO A 32 -65.55 -17.19 14.39
CA PRO A 32 -66.77 -17.67 13.74
C PRO A 32 -66.96 -17.09 12.34
N THR A 33 -66.56 -15.83 12.13
CA THR A 33 -66.60 -15.19 10.81
C THR A 33 -65.61 -15.82 9.83
N TYR A 34 -64.41 -16.17 10.28
CA TYR A 34 -63.43 -16.87 9.45
C TYR A 34 -63.84 -18.32 9.14
N ILE A 35 -64.45 -19.02 10.10
CA ILE A 35 -64.99 -20.38 9.88
C ILE A 35 -66.12 -20.33 8.86
N PHE A 36 -67.03 -19.35 8.98
CA PHE A 36 -68.11 -19.14 8.01
C PHE A 36 -67.56 -18.83 6.60
N LEU A 37 -66.63 -17.90 6.49
CA LEU A 37 -65.97 -17.57 5.21
C LEU A 37 -65.21 -18.76 4.62
N PHE A 38 -64.61 -19.59 5.45
CA PHE A 38 -63.91 -20.80 5.01
C PHE A 38 -64.89 -21.85 4.47
N ILE A 39 -65.99 -22.12 5.19
CA ILE A 39 -67.03 -23.06 4.73
C ILE A 39 -67.68 -22.55 3.43
N ALA A 40 -68.00 -21.26 3.35
CA ALA A 40 -68.55 -20.65 2.15
C ALA A 40 -67.55 -20.73 0.97
N GLY A 41 -66.27 -20.44 1.22
CA GLY A 41 -65.22 -20.55 0.20
C GLY A 41 -64.99 -21.99 -0.26
N LEU A 42 -65.05 -22.96 0.65
CA LEU A 42 -64.86 -24.39 0.36
C LEU A 42 -66.05 -24.94 -0.44
N TYR A 43 -67.27 -24.50 -0.15
CA TYR A 43 -68.44 -24.80 -0.97
C TYR A 43 -68.34 -24.21 -2.37
N LEU A 44 -68.00 -22.93 -2.51
CA LEU A 44 -67.83 -22.27 -3.83
C LEU A 44 -66.73 -22.92 -4.67
N TYR A 45 -65.63 -23.32 -4.03
CA TYR A 45 -64.57 -24.04 -4.71
C TYR A 45 -65.01 -25.45 -5.12
N GLY A 46 -65.69 -26.18 -4.24
CA GLY A 46 -66.26 -27.49 -4.54
C GLY A 46 -67.27 -27.44 -5.68
N PHE A 47 -68.12 -26.41 -5.72
CA PHE A 47 -69.05 -26.14 -6.81
C PHE A 47 -68.34 -25.96 -8.15
N LEU A 48 -67.24 -25.19 -8.17
CA LEU A 48 -66.43 -24.98 -9.38
C LEU A 48 -65.73 -26.27 -9.84
N VAL A 49 -65.16 -27.04 -8.90
CA VAL A 49 -64.52 -28.32 -9.20
C VAL A 49 -65.53 -29.34 -9.73
N HIS A 50 -66.71 -29.43 -9.09
CA HIS A 50 -67.80 -30.31 -9.51
C HIS A 50 -68.28 -29.95 -10.92
N SER A 51 -68.50 -28.67 -11.21
CA SER A 51 -68.94 -28.21 -12.54
C SER A 51 -67.94 -28.55 -13.64
N ILE A 52 -66.63 -28.40 -13.37
CA ILE A 52 -65.57 -28.76 -14.33
C ILE A 52 -65.51 -30.28 -14.54
N VAL A 53 -65.57 -31.08 -13.47
CA VAL A 53 -65.51 -32.55 -13.57
C VAL A 53 -66.73 -33.10 -14.31
N THR A 54 -67.93 -32.64 -13.97
CA THR A 54 -69.18 -33.05 -14.63
C THR A 54 -69.22 -32.59 -16.09
N GLY A 55 -68.72 -31.38 -16.39
CA GLY A 55 -68.60 -30.91 -17.77
C GLY A 55 -67.65 -31.73 -18.63
N ILE A 56 -66.50 -32.13 -18.07
CA ILE A 56 -65.58 -33.07 -18.74
C ILE A 56 -66.28 -34.42 -18.97
N ASP A 57 -67.00 -34.94 -17.98
CA ASP A 57 -67.70 -36.22 -18.11
C ASP A 57 -68.83 -36.20 -19.14
N ASN A 58 -69.58 -35.10 -19.23
CA ASN A 58 -70.61 -34.93 -20.25
C ASN A 58 -70.03 -34.93 -21.67
N VAL A 59 -68.88 -34.27 -21.88
CA VAL A 59 -68.21 -34.20 -23.19
C VAL A 59 -67.53 -35.51 -23.57
N TRP A 60 -66.82 -36.15 -22.65
CA TRP A 60 -66.00 -37.32 -22.95
C TRP A 60 -66.75 -38.65 -22.83
N GLN A 61 -67.79 -38.73 -21.99
CA GLN A 61 -68.57 -39.95 -21.76
C GLN A 61 -70.00 -39.88 -22.32
N LYS A 62 -70.38 -38.80 -23.03
CA LYS A 62 -71.73 -38.56 -23.57
C LYS A 62 -72.84 -38.77 -22.52
N ARG A 63 -72.63 -38.25 -21.31
CA ARG A 63 -73.64 -38.24 -20.24
C ARG A 63 -74.39 -36.90 -20.25
N GLU A 64 -75.67 -36.91 -19.95
CA GLU A 64 -76.50 -35.69 -19.76
C GLU A 64 -76.71 -35.46 -18.26
N ASN A 65 -75.64 -35.21 -17.51
CA ASN A 65 -75.75 -34.83 -16.10
C ASN A 65 -75.81 -33.31 -15.97
N ASP A 66 -76.59 -32.79 -15.02
CA ASP A 66 -76.65 -31.36 -14.75
C ASP A 66 -75.27 -30.82 -14.33
N LEU A 67 -74.81 -29.79 -15.04
CA LEU A 67 -73.50 -29.14 -14.82
C LEU A 67 -73.38 -28.43 -13.46
N PHE A 68 -74.51 -28.12 -12.84
CA PHE A 68 -74.58 -27.33 -11.61
C PHE A 68 -75.51 -28.02 -10.62
N THR A 69 -74.97 -28.36 -9.45
CA THR A 69 -75.75 -28.93 -8.34
C THR A 69 -75.66 -27.98 -7.15
N TRP A 70 -76.79 -27.74 -6.49
CA TRP A 70 -76.83 -26.92 -5.27
C TRP A 70 -76.61 -27.75 -3.99
N ASN A 71 -76.28 -29.03 -4.13
CA ASN A 71 -76.09 -29.95 -3.03
C ASN A 71 -74.68 -29.76 -2.40
N PRO A 72 -74.59 -29.30 -1.15
CA PRO A 72 -73.30 -29.02 -0.50
C PRO A 72 -72.46 -30.27 -0.27
N VAL A 73 -73.07 -31.44 -0.08
CA VAL A 73 -72.34 -32.69 0.17
C VAL A 73 -71.65 -33.19 -1.10
N GLU A 74 -72.33 -33.09 -2.25
CA GLU A 74 -71.77 -33.49 -3.55
C GLU A 74 -70.69 -32.52 -4.02
N ASN A 75 -70.91 -31.22 -3.87
CA ASN A 75 -69.93 -30.19 -4.24
C ASN A 75 -68.64 -30.30 -3.43
N VAL A 76 -68.75 -30.46 -2.11
CA VAL A 76 -67.56 -30.62 -1.25
C VAL A 76 -66.92 -31.99 -1.43
N GLY A 77 -67.72 -33.05 -1.58
CA GLY A 77 -67.25 -34.40 -1.85
C GLY A 77 -66.48 -34.52 -3.17
N SER A 78 -66.86 -33.73 -4.19
CA SER A 78 -66.21 -33.71 -5.50
C SER A 78 -64.72 -33.40 -5.43
N ILE A 79 -64.30 -32.53 -4.50
CA ILE A 79 -62.91 -32.11 -4.28
C ILE A 79 -62.03 -33.32 -3.90
N PHE A 80 -62.58 -34.27 -3.14
CA PHE A 80 -61.85 -35.42 -2.61
C PHE A 80 -61.93 -36.66 -3.52
N THR A 81 -62.60 -36.57 -4.67
CA THR A 81 -62.58 -37.64 -5.68
C THR A 81 -61.26 -37.66 -6.45
N VAL A 82 -60.87 -38.81 -7.01
CA VAL A 82 -59.62 -38.94 -7.80
C VAL A 82 -59.57 -37.89 -8.94
N ARG A 83 -60.71 -37.66 -9.62
CA ARG A 83 -60.82 -36.65 -10.68
C ARG A 83 -60.82 -35.23 -10.14
N GLY A 84 -61.47 -34.96 -9.00
CA GLY A 84 -61.40 -33.67 -8.31
C GLY A 84 -59.99 -33.31 -7.85
N ILE A 85 -59.26 -34.26 -7.28
CA ILE A 85 -57.84 -34.07 -6.93
C ILE A 85 -57.01 -33.78 -8.19
N GLY A 86 -57.32 -34.45 -9.32
CA GLY A 86 -56.69 -34.18 -10.61
C GLY A 86 -56.97 -32.77 -11.15
N THR A 87 -58.23 -32.32 -11.14
CA THR A 87 -58.63 -30.99 -11.62
C THR A 87 -58.12 -29.88 -10.71
N THR A 88 -58.13 -30.07 -9.40
CA THR A 88 -57.52 -29.14 -8.44
C THR A 88 -56.01 -29.04 -8.64
N GLY A 89 -55.32 -30.17 -8.85
CA GLY A 89 -53.90 -30.19 -9.22
C GLY A 89 -53.60 -29.44 -10.53
N PHE A 90 -54.44 -29.63 -11.55
CA PHE A 90 -54.33 -28.91 -12.82
C PHE A 90 -54.56 -27.40 -12.68
N LEU A 91 -55.58 -26.99 -11.91
CA LEU A 91 -55.86 -25.58 -11.63
C LEU A 91 -54.71 -24.92 -10.85
N ILE A 92 -54.11 -25.63 -9.89
CA ILE A 92 -52.93 -25.16 -9.15
C ILE A 92 -51.72 -25.03 -10.10
N LEU A 93 -51.51 -26.00 -10.99
CA LEU A 93 -50.44 -25.97 -11.98
C LEU A 93 -50.61 -24.80 -12.96
N MET A 94 -51.82 -24.61 -13.49
CA MET A 94 -52.15 -23.48 -14.37
C MET A 94 -51.99 -22.15 -13.66
N TYR A 95 -52.46 -22.03 -12.42
CA TYR A 95 -52.23 -20.84 -11.60
C TYR A 95 -50.74 -20.59 -11.37
N CYS A 96 -49.94 -21.63 -11.15
CA CYS A 96 -48.50 -21.53 -11.01
C CYS A 96 -47.85 -21.02 -12.31
N LEU A 97 -48.22 -21.57 -13.47
CA LEU A 97 -47.71 -21.17 -14.78
C LEU A 97 -48.12 -19.74 -15.18
N SER A 98 -49.35 -19.33 -14.89
CA SER A 98 -49.86 -17.99 -15.18
C SER A 98 -49.38 -16.93 -14.19
N SER A 99 -48.99 -17.33 -12.97
CA SER A 99 -48.43 -16.41 -11.99
C SER A 99 -46.99 -16.07 -12.31
N LYS A 100 -46.64 -14.77 -12.27
CA LYS A 100 -45.24 -14.28 -12.38
C LYS A 100 -44.29 -15.04 -11.43
N LYS A 101 -44.78 -15.47 -10.27
CA LYS A 101 -43.97 -16.22 -9.28
C LYS A 101 -43.65 -17.65 -9.73
N GLY A 102 -44.58 -18.37 -10.36
CA GLY A 102 -44.32 -19.72 -10.83
C GLY A 102 -43.55 -19.75 -12.14
N TYR A 103 -43.77 -18.79 -13.04
CA TYR A 103 -42.89 -18.59 -14.20
C TYR A 103 -41.43 -18.32 -13.79
N ASN A 104 -41.19 -17.49 -12.77
CA ASN A 104 -39.86 -17.24 -12.21
C ASN A 104 -39.27 -18.42 -11.41
N LEU A 105 -40.11 -19.35 -10.94
CA LEU A 105 -39.65 -20.56 -10.24
C LEU A 105 -39.19 -21.63 -11.24
N ILE A 106 -39.89 -21.74 -12.37
CA ILE A 106 -39.62 -22.72 -13.42
C ILE A 106 -38.53 -22.22 -14.38
N SER A 107 -38.56 -20.94 -14.73
CA SER A 107 -37.48 -20.32 -15.50
C SER A 107 -36.33 -19.97 -14.54
N LYS A 108 -35.15 -20.55 -14.75
CA LYS A 108 -33.95 -20.35 -13.90
C LYS A 108 -33.39 -18.91 -13.89
N PHE A 109 -34.16 -17.90 -14.30
CA PHE A 109 -33.73 -16.51 -14.40
C PHE A 109 -33.76 -15.81 -13.03
N LYS A 110 -32.60 -15.78 -12.36
CA LYS A 110 -32.41 -14.91 -11.19
C LYS A 110 -32.18 -13.47 -11.65
N ILE A 111 -33.25 -12.69 -11.72
CA ILE A 111 -33.16 -11.24 -11.90
C ILE A 111 -32.76 -10.63 -10.55
N THR A 112 -31.62 -9.93 -10.52
CA THR A 112 -31.18 -9.17 -9.34
C THR A 112 -31.47 -7.69 -9.60
N LYS A 113 -32.23 -7.06 -8.70
CA LYS A 113 -32.57 -5.64 -8.82
C LYS A 113 -31.62 -4.82 -7.97
N ASP A 114 -30.93 -3.86 -8.59
CA ASP A 114 -30.17 -2.86 -7.86
C ASP A 114 -31.17 -1.85 -7.24
N LYS A 115 -31.23 -1.80 -5.91
CA LYS A 115 -32.21 -0.98 -5.18
C LYS A 115 -31.87 0.50 -5.21
N GLU A 116 -30.58 0.86 -5.28
CA GLU A 116 -30.13 2.25 -5.25
C GLU A 116 -30.29 2.89 -6.64
N ARG A 117 -29.93 2.14 -7.69
CA ARG A 117 -29.90 2.67 -9.06
C ARG A 117 -31.12 2.32 -9.91
N GLY A 118 -31.98 1.43 -9.41
CA GLY A 118 -33.30 1.16 -9.97
C GLY A 118 -33.34 0.28 -11.21
N PHE A 119 -32.20 -0.25 -11.68
CA PHE A 119 -32.15 -1.15 -12.85
C PHE A 119 -32.12 -2.64 -12.47
N GLU A 120 -32.55 -3.49 -13.41
CA GLU A 120 -32.55 -4.94 -13.28
C GLU A 120 -31.31 -5.52 -13.97
N ILE A 121 -30.49 -6.25 -13.24
CA ILE A 121 -29.32 -6.97 -13.75
C ILE A 121 -29.77 -8.34 -14.25
N LEU A 122 -29.45 -8.62 -15.52
CA LEU A 122 -29.77 -9.85 -16.22
C LEU A 122 -28.65 -10.87 -16.08
N SER A 123 -29.03 -12.13 -15.85
CA SER A 123 -28.08 -13.25 -15.77
C SER A 123 -27.61 -13.75 -17.14
N GLU A 124 -28.25 -13.31 -18.24
CA GLU A 124 -27.98 -13.77 -19.61
C GLU A 124 -26.60 -13.35 -20.15
N GLY A 125 -25.92 -12.41 -19.47
CA GLY A 125 -24.50 -12.15 -19.71
C GLY A 125 -24.14 -11.54 -21.06
N THR A 126 -25.12 -11.20 -21.91
CA THR A 126 -24.95 -10.75 -23.31
C THR A 126 -23.92 -9.64 -23.49
N HIS A 127 -23.80 -8.74 -22.50
CA HIS A 127 -22.86 -7.62 -22.51
C HIS A 127 -21.88 -7.64 -21.32
N GLY A 128 -21.89 -8.71 -20.51
CA GLY A 128 -21.08 -8.84 -19.30
C GLY A 128 -21.82 -9.52 -18.15
N THR A 129 -21.07 -10.33 -17.40
CA THR A 129 -21.55 -11.17 -16.27
C THR A 129 -21.01 -10.71 -14.92
N SER A 130 -20.47 -9.49 -14.85
CA SER A 130 -19.95 -8.93 -13.59
C SER A 130 -21.07 -8.70 -12.56
N GLY A 131 -20.71 -8.31 -11.35
CA GLY A 131 -21.60 -8.06 -10.23
C GLY A 131 -20.83 -7.94 -8.93
N TRP A 132 -21.52 -7.72 -7.82
CA TRP A 132 -20.92 -7.78 -6.50
C TRP A 132 -20.81 -9.23 -6.00
N LEU A 133 -19.77 -9.51 -5.22
CA LEU A 133 -19.61 -10.81 -4.57
C LEU A 133 -20.77 -11.14 -3.63
N ASN A 134 -21.28 -12.37 -3.73
CA ASN A 134 -22.28 -12.90 -2.82
C ASN A 134 -21.62 -13.46 -1.55
N LYS A 135 -22.38 -13.58 -0.46
CA LYS A 135 -21.87 -14.11 0.82
C LYS A 135 -21.13 -15.45 0.71
N SER A 136 -21.67 -16.39 -0.07
CA SER A 136 -21.03 -17.70 -0.29
C SER A 136 -19.76 -17.64 -1.13
N GLU A 137 -19.63 -16.62 -1.99
CA GLU A 137 -18.42 -16.40 -2.78
C GLU A 137 -17.35 -15.75 -1.91
N ILE A 138 -17.72 -14.77 -1.08
CA ILE A 138 -16.84 -14.13 -0.10
C ILE A 138 -16.16 -15.18 0.79
N GLU A 139 -16.91 -16.07 1.42
CA GLU A 139 -16.35 -17.11 2.33
C GLU A 139 -15.39 -18.09 1.63
N LYS A 140 -15.47 -18.23 0.29
CA LYS A 140 -14.52 -19.05 -0.48
C LYS A 140 -13.17 -18.35 -0.62
N ILE A 141 -13.16 -17.04 -0.87
CA ILE A 141 -11.96 -16.29 -1.24
C ILE A 141 -11.39 -15.40 -0.13
N LEU A 142 -12.17 -15.12 0.91
CA LEU A 142 -11.84 -14.20 2.01
C LEU A 142 -12.31 -14.80 3.34
N ASN A 143 -11.69 -14.37 4.43
CA ASN A 143 -12.09 -14.75 5.78
C ASN A 143 -13.04 -13.69 6.35
N VAL A 144 -14.15 -14.11 6.93
CA VAL A 144 -15.13 -13.21 7.55
C VAL A 144 -15.27 -13.59 9.01
N SER A 145 -14.90 -12.68 9.92
CA SER A 145 -14.97 -12.94 11.36
C SER A 145 -15.15 -11.65 12.17
N SER A 146 -15.20 -11.77 13.49
CA SER A 146 -15.17 -10.61 14.39
C SER A 146 -13.75 -10.04 14.49
N LEU A 147 -13.63 -8.74 14.76
CA LEU A 147 -12.32 -8.08 14.82
C LEU A 147 -11.38 -8.67 15.88
N ASN A 148 -11.92 -9.16 17.00
CA ASN A 148 -11.14 -9.77 18.08
C ASN A 148 -10.55 -11.12 17.68
N SER A 149 -11.27 -11.89 16.85
CA SER A 149 -10.83 -13.21 16.37
C SER A 149 -9.97 -13.14 15.12
N MET A 150 -9.99 -12.01 14.39
CA MET A 150 -9.27 -11.87 13.14
C MET A 150 -7.78 -11.61 13.38
N THR A 151 -6.94 -12.43 12.76
CA THR A 151 -5.46 -12.26 12.78
C THR A 151 -4.92 -11.83 11.42
N GLU A 152 -5.69 -12.07 10.37
CA GLU A 152 -5.34 -11.85 8.98
C GLU A 152 -5.35 -10.36 8.60
N THR A 153 -4.72 -10.03 7.48
CA THR A 153 -4.72 -8.66 6.95
C THR A 153 -6.14 -8.20 6.67
N LEU A 154 -6.53 -7.07 7.26
CA LEU A 154 -7.88 -6.55 7.17
C LEU A 154 -8.06 -5.66 5.93
N PHE A 155 -9.20 -5.81 5.25
CA PHE A 155 -9.56 -4.96 4.10
C PHE A 155 -10.73 -4.01 4.39
N GLY A 156 -11.64 -4.40 5.27
CA GLY A 156 -12.88 -3.67 5.48
C GLY A 156 -13.90 -4.42 6.31
N LYS A 157 -15.12 -3.89 6.32
CA LYS A 157 -16.28 -4.41 7.04
C LYS A 157 -17.48 -4.57 6.10
N LEU A 158 -18.26 -5.63 6.28
CA LEU A 158 -19.50 -5.87 5.54
C LEU A 158 -20.69 -5.17 6.22
N ASP A 159 -21.79 -4.98 5.49
CA ASP A 159 -23.04 -4.37 6.00
C ASP A 159 -23.59 -5.06 7.26
N ASN A 160 -23.30 -6.36 7.44
CA ASN A 160 -23.74 -7.14 8.60
C ASN A 160 -22.83 -6.98 9.84
N GLY A 161 -21.80 -6.14 9.74
CA GLY A 161 -20.81 -5.88 10.80
C GLY A 161 -19.62 -6.84 10.84
N GLY A 162 -19.57 -7.87 9.99
CA GLY A 162 -18.43 -8.78 9.90
C GLY A 162 -17.22 -8.13 9.26
N TYR A 163 -16.02 -8.35 9.81
CA TYR A 163 -14.77 -7.87 9.25
C TYR A 163 -14.25 -8.84 8.21
N VAL A 164 -13.64 -8.30 7.15
CA VAL A 164 -13.11 -9.06 6.02
C VAL A 164 -11.60 -9.06 6.08
N GLY A 165 -11.04 -10.26 6.19
CA GLY A 165 -9.62 -10.54 6.23
C GLY A 165 -9.15 -11.27 4.97
N MET A 166 -7.88 -11.10 4.63
CA MET A 166 -7.19 -11.84 3.60
C MET A 166 -7.17 -13.33 3.94
N LYS A 167 -7.63 -14.16 2.99
CA LYS A 167 -7.48 -15.61 3.09
C LYS A 167 -6.24 -16.04 2.31
N GLU A 168 -5.45 -16.93 2.90
CA GLU A 168 -4.29 -17.49 2.21
C GLU A 168 -4.76 -18.50 1.15
N LEU A 169 -4.63 -18.13 -0.11
CA LEU A 169 -5.00 -18.94 -1.26
C LEU A 169 -3.75 -19.40 -2.00
N LEU A 170 -3.69 -20.70 -2.30
CA LEU A 170 -2.61 -21.31 -3.07
C LEU A 170 -2.46 -20.60 -4.42
N GLY A 171 -1.25 -20.16 -4.73
CA GLY A 171 -0.97 -19.50 -5.99
C GLY A 171 -1.43 -18.04 -6.07
N MET A 172 -1.76 -17.39 -4.94
CA MET A 172 -1.96 -15.94 -4.89
C MET A 172 -0.81 -15.22 -4.19
N SER A 173 -0.44 -14.05 -4.71
CA SER A 173 0.42 -13.07 -4.07
C SER A 173 -0.32 -12.41 -2.92
N LYS A 174 0.38 -12.09 -1.84
CA LYS A 174 -0.17 -11.27 -0.74
C LYS A 174 0.25 -9.80 -0.84
N ASN A 175 0.85 -9.42 -1.97
CA ASN A 175 1.09 -8.02 -2.31
C ASN A 175 -0.26 -7.32 -2.52
N ILE A 176 -0.45 -6.16 -1.91
CA ILE A 176 -1.67 -5.36 -2.01
C ILE A 176 -1.33 -4.02 -2.65
N MET A 177 -2.13 -3.62 -3.63
CA MET A 177 -2.12 -2.26 -4.16
C MET A 177 -3.28 -1.47 -3.58
N VAL A 178 -3.01 -0.31 -2.98
CA VAL A 178 -4.03 0.56 -2.40
C VAL A 178 -4.08 1.88 -3.15
N TYR A 179 -5.27 2.27 -3.59
CA TYR A 179 -5.51 3.52 -4.30
C TYR A 179 -6.37 4.45 -3.46
N GLY A 180 -5.93 5.70 -3.28
CA GLY A 180 -6.73 6.69 -2.58
C GLY A 180 -6.19 8.12 -2.69
N ALA A 181 -7.01 9.08 -3.10
CA ALA A 181 -6.63 10.49 -3.04
C ALA A 181 -6.29 10.94 -1.59
N PRO A 182 -5.57 12.05 -1.37
CA PRO A 182 -5.39 12.62 -0.02
C PRO A 182 -6.73 12.78 0.72
N GLY A 183 -6.75 12.43 2.01
CA GLY A 183 -7.97 12.51 2.85
C GLY A 183 -9.00 11.39 2.64
N THR A 184 -8.75 10.41 1.75
CA THR A 184 -9.65 9.24 1.56
C THR A 184 -9.53 8.19 2.65
N GLY A 185 -8.59 8.33 3.59
CA GLY A 185 -8.38 7.40 4.69
C GLY A 185 -7.45 6.23 4.35
N LYS A 186 -6.41 6.43 3.53
CA LYS A 186 -5.36 5.41 3.28
C LYS A 186 -4.66 4.97 4.56
N SER A 187 -4.09 5.93 5.31
CA SER A 187 -3.39 5.64 6.57
C SER A 187 -4.33 5.01 7.60
N ARG A 188 -5.46 5.68 7.89
CA ARG A 188 -6.43 5.22 8.90
C ARG A 188 -7.19 3.94 8.50
N GLY A 189 -7.63 3.83 7.26
CA GLY A 189 -8.51 2.74 6.82
C GLY A 189 -7.78 1.45 6.47
N PHE A 190 -6.48 1.51 6.16
CA PHE A 190 -5.69 0.35 5.75
C PHE A 190 -4.38 0.22 6.52
N VAL A 191 -3.49 1.21 6.45
CA VAL A 191 -2.12 1.11 7.01
C VAL A 191 -2.14 0.83 8.52
N MET A 192 -2.89 1.62 9.28
CA MET A 192 -2.96 1.50 10.74
C MET A 192 -3.50 0.13 11.17
N PRO A 193 -4.66 -0.36 10.65
CA PRO A 193 -5.10 -1.73 10.86
C PRO A 193 -4.07 -2.78 10.41
N PHE A 194 -3.36 -2.54 9.30
CA PHE A 194 -2.36 -3.47 8.77
C PHE A 194 -1.23 -3.69 9.77
N ILE A 195 -0.65 -2.60 10.32
CA ILE A 195 0.44 -2.67 11.32
C ILE A 195 -0.02 -3.47 12.53
N MET A 196 -1.18 -3.16 13.09
CA MET A 196 -1.69 -3.88 14.27
C MET A 196 -1.95 -5.37 14.01
N GLN A 197 -2.47 -5.71 12.82
CA GLN A 197 -2.68 -7.11 12.45
C GLN A 197 -1.36 -7.85 12.17
N ALA A 198 -0.35 -7.18 11.61
CA ALA A 198 0.99 -7.75 11.44
C ALA A 198 1.64 -8.09 12.78
N VAL A 199 1.43 -7.26 13.81
CA VAL A 199 1.85 -7.56 15.20
C VAL A 199 1.20 -8.83 15.73
N LYS A 200 -0.12 -9.01 15.55
CA LYS A 200 -0.80 -10.26 15.96
C LYS A 200 -0.25 -11.51 15.28
N ARG A 201 0.20 -11.38 14.03
CA ARG A 201 0.84 -12.47 13.27
C ARG A 201 2.31 -12.65 13.61
N GLY A 202 2.93 -11.70 14.33
CA GLY A 202 4.34 -11.73 14.65
C GLY A 202 5.23 -11.57 13.42
N GLU A 203 4.77 -10.85 12.40
CA GLU A 203 5.49 -10.61 11.15
C GLU A 203 6.36 -9.35 11.31
N SER A 204 7.52 -9.34 10.66
CA SER A 204 8.39 -8.17 10.58
C SER A 204 7.80 -7.12 9.65
N MET A 205 8.16 -5.86 9.87
CA MET A 205 7.66 -4.72 9.12
C MET A 205 8.82 -3.80 8.72
N VAL A 206 8.82 -3.35 7.48
CA VAL A 206 9.63 -2.23 7.01
C VAL A 206 8.67 -1.20 6.45
N ILE A 207 8.62 -0.03 7.09
CA ILE A 207 7.61 1.00 6.84
C ILE A 207 8.31 2.22 6.24
N CYS A 208 7.94 2.59 5.02
CA CYS A 208 8.21 3.92 4.48
C CYS A 208 7.20 4.88 5.10
N ASP A 209 7.70 5.93 5.76
CA ASP A 209 6.89 6.88 6.51
C ASP A 209 7.26 8.31 6.09
N SER A 210 6.42 8.97 5.30
CA SER A 210 6.74 10.32 4.81
C SER A 210 6.54 11.43 5.84
N LYS A 211 5.92 11.13 7.00
CA LYS A 211 5.53 12.12 8.01
C LYS A 211 5.97 11.77 9.43
N ALA A 212 6.73 10.71 9.58
CA ALA A 212 7.02 10.06 10.85
C ALA A 212 5.76 9.61 11.64
N GLU A 213 4.55 9.66 11.06
CA GLU A 213 3.29 9.45 11.78
C GLU A 213 3.17 8.02 12.33
N PHE A 214 3.73 7.04 11.61
CA PHE A 214 3.71 5.65 12.02
C PHE A 214 4.81 5.37 13.05
N TYR A 215 6.00 5.96 12.89
CA TYR A 215 7.03 5.85 13.91
C TYR A 215 6.53 6.40 15.25
N GLU A 216 5.97 7.61 15.22
CA GLU A 216 5.55 8.31 16.42
C GLU A 216 4.41 7.60 17.15
N MET A 217 3.54 6.92 16.41
CA MET A 217 2.37 6.24 16.97
C MET A 217 2.65 4.79 17.40
N TYR A 218 3.53 4.08 16.68
CA TYR A 218 3.69 2.63 16.83
C TYR A 218 5.03 2.20 17.42
N SER A 219 6.09 3.01 17.38
CA SER A 219 7.43 2.55 17.79
C SER A 219 7.46 2.01 19.23
N GLU A 220 6.87 2.72 20.20
CA GLU A 220 6.75 2.27 21.60
C GLU A 220 5.87 1.04 21.76
N TYR A 221 4.74 0.99 21.04
CA TYR A 221 3.88 -0.19 21.03
C TYR A 221 4.62 -1.43 20.53
N LEU A 222 5.39 -1.30 19.45
CA LEU A 222 6.18 -2.38 18.86
C LEU A 222 7.29 -2.84 19.79
N ARG A 223 8.02 -1.91 20.44
CA ARG A 223 9.02 -2.25 21.46
C ARG A 223 8.39 -3.06 22.60
N ASN A 224 7.21 -2.65 23.09
CA ASN A 224 6.49 -3.35 24.15
C ASN A 224 6.00 -4.75 23.73
N GLU A 225 5.68 -4.94 22.45
CA GLU A 225 5.32 -6.25 21.87
C GLU A 225 6.56 -7.08 21.45
N GLY A 226 7.77 -6.64 21.83
CA GLY A 226 9.02 -7.39 21.68
C GLY A 226 9.69 -7.27 20.31
N TYR A 227 9.33 -6.27 19.51
CA TYR A 227 9.96 -6.02 18.22
C TYR A 227 11.31 -5.32 18.39
N PHE A 228 12.27 -5.71 17.55
CA PHE A 228 13.49 -4.93 17.36
C PHE A 228 13.20 -3.72 16.46
N VAL A 229 13.14 -2.53 17.06
CA VAL A 229 12.75 -1.29 16.38
C VAL A 229 13.99 -0.47 15.99
N ARG A 230 14.04 -0.03 14.73
CA ARG A 230 15.04 0.91 14.19
C ARG A 230 14.38 1.99 13.35
N SER A 231 14.97 3.17 13.34
CA SER A 231 14.51 4.36 12.64
C SER A 231 15.62 4.92 11.76
N TYR A 232 15.52 4.75 10.45
CA TYR A 232 16.34 5.48 9.49
C TYR A 232 15.61 6.78 9.15
N ASN A 233 15.94 7.85 9.86
CA ASN A 233 15.25 9.12 9.80
C ASN A 233 15.98 10.13 8.91
N LEU A 234 15.44 10.38 7.72
CA LEU A 234 15.96 11.36 6.76
C LEU A 234 15.29 12.74 6.88
N LEU A 235 14.24 12.87 7.70
CA LEU A 235 13.67 14.17 8.10
C LEU A 235 14.52 14.80 9.19
N ASP A 236 14.73 14.07 10.30
CA ASP A 236 15.54 14.50 11.43
C ASP A 236 16.76 13.60 11.59
N LEU A 237 17.84 13.94 10.88
CA LEU A 237 19.10 13.16 10.87
C LEU A 237 19.70 12.94 12.27
N GLN A 238 19.42 13.86 13.19
CA GLN A 238 19.84 13.79 14.60
C GLN A 238 19.21 12.63 15.38
N ALA A 239 18.04 12.16 14.93
CA ALA A 239 17.24 11.10 15.53
C ALA A 239 17.19 9.87 14.59
N SER A 240 18.22 9.67 13.79
CA SER A 240 18.34 8.56 12.85
C SER A 240 19.37 7.55 13.33
N ASP A 241 19.02 6.27 13.32
CA ASP A 241 19.99 5.17 13.45
C ASP A 241 20.95 5.16 12.25
N GLY A 242 22.20 4.78 12.51
CA GLY A 242 23.23 4.75 11.47
C GLY A 242 23.08 3.55 10.53
N TRP A 243 23.21 3.78 9.22
CA TRP A 243 23.31 2.73 8.21
C TRP A 243 24.38 3.04 7.17
N ASN A 244 25.42 2.19 7.11
CA ASN A 244 26.51 2.32 6.16
C ASN A 244 26.36 1.29 5.04
N CYS A 245 25.88 1.74 3.88
CA CYS A 245 25.67 0.91 2.69
C CYS A 245 26.95 0.24 2.15
N LEU A 246 28.15 0.74 2.50
CA LEU A 246 29.40 0.12 2.09
C LEU A 246 29.74 -1.11 2.92
N MET A 247 29.18 -1.25 4.13
CA MET A 247 29.38 -2.47 4.92
C MET A 247 28.65 -3.65 4.29
N ASP A 248 27.51 -3.41 3.66
CA ASP A 248 26.75 -4.44 2.93
C ASP A 248 27.52 -5.00 1.72
N SER A 249 28.31 -4.17 1.03
CA SER A 249 29.08 -4.56 -0.16
C SER A 249 30.48 -5.07 0.13
N ALA A 250 30.96 -4.98 1.38
CA ALA A 250 32.21 -5.61 1.78
C ALA A 250 32.14 -7.15 1.65
N ASP A 251 30.94 -7.72 1.78
CA ASP A 251 30.69 -9.16 1.67
C ASP A 251 30.39 -9.64 0.23
N ASP A 252 29.92 -8.73 -0.65
CA ASP A 252 29.58 -9.05 -2.04
C ASP A 252 30.00 -7.91 -2.98
N VAL A 253 31.08 -8.15 -3.72
CA VAL A 253 31.68 -7.25 -4.71
C VAL A 253 30.66 -6.79 -5.77
N ASN A 254 29.65 -7.61 -6.09
CA ASN A 254 28.64 -7.26 -7.09
C ASN A 254 27.70 -6.14 -6.61
N LEU A 255 27.57 -5.95 -5.30
CA LEU A 255 26.75 -4.87 -4.73
C LEU A 255 27.37 -3.49 -4.99
N VAL A 256 28.69 -3.39 -5.19
CA VAL A 256 29.37 -2.12 -5.50
C VAL A 256 28.83 -1.51 -6.79
N GLN A 257 28.61 -2.34 -7.82
CA GLN A 257 28.00 -1.88 -9.07
C GLN A 257 26.57 -1.37 -8.84
N HIS A 258 25.80 -2.03 -7.98
CA HIS A 258 24.43 -1.62 -7.68
C HIS A 258 24.40 -0.31 -6.88
N ILE A 259 25.26 -0.16 -5.87
CA ILE A 259 25.40 1.07 -5.08
C ILE A 259 25.77 2.24 -5.99
N ALA A 260 26.78 2.07 -6.85
CA ALA A 260 27.20 3.11 -7.79
C ALA A 260 26.07 3.47 -8.77
N GLU A 261 25.35 2.47 -9.31
CA GLU A 261 24.20 2.71 -10.20
C GLU A 261 23.09 3.51 -9.50
N VAL A 262 22.73 3.15 -8.26
CA VAL A 262 21.69 3.84 -7.50
C VAL A 262 22.07 5.29 -7.24
N ILE A 263 23.32 5.57 -6.84
CA ILE A 263 23.81 6.94 -6.61
C ILE A 263 23.71 7.74 -7.91
N ILE A 264 24.34 7.26 -8.98
CA ILE A 264 24.41 8.00 -10.25
C ILE A 264 23.00 8.25 -10.82
N ARG A 265 22.11 7.25 -10.79
CA ARG A 265 20.74 7.40 -11.31
C ARG A 265 19.89 8.39 -10.51
N ASN A 266 19.96 8.34 -9.17
CA ASN A 266 19.12 9.19 -8.32
C ASN A 266 19.63 10.63 -8.22
N THR A 267 20.89 10.89 -8.57
CA THR A 267 21.45 12.25 -8.61
C THR A 267 21.59 12.82 -10.02
N SER A 268 21.29 12.05 -11.08
CA SER A 268 21.23 12.54 -12.47
C SER A 268 19.81 12.94 -12.88
N ALA A 269 19.71 13.99 -13.68
CA ALA A 269 18.50 14.24 -14.46
C ALA A 269 18.28 13.12 -15.50
N ASP A 270 17.02 12.90 -15.92
CA ASP A 270 16.68 11.79 -16.84
C ASP A 270 17.48 11.81 -18.16
N SER A 271 17.83 12.99 -18.66
CA SER A 271 18.64 13.18 -19.88
C SER A 271 20.12 12.80 -19.72
N GLU A 272 20.64 12.80 -18.49
CA GLU A 272 22.06 12.62 -18.20
C GLU A 272 22.41 11.18 -17.79
N ARG A 273 21.40 10.34 -17.51
CA ARG A 273 21.57 8.98 -16.96
C ARG A 273 22.38 8.05 -17.86
N GLU A 274 22.33 8.25 -19.18
CA GLU A 274 23.08 7.42 -20.16
C GLU A 274 24.32 8.11 -20.76
N ASP A 275 24.61 9.34 -20.31
CA ASP A 275 25.69 10.14 -20.84
C ASP A 275 27.07 9.57 -20.49
N PHE A 276 28.05 9.89 -21.33
CA PHE A 276 29.45 9.55 -21.15
C PHE A 276 29.95 9.95 -19.75
N TRP A 277 29.56 11.12 -19.26
CA TRP A 277 29.94 11.63 -17.93
C TRP A 277 29.45 10.71 -16.82
N SER A 278 28.16 10.34 -16.81
CA SER A 278 27.58 9.43 -15.81
C SER A 278 28.28 8.06 -15.80
N LYS A 279 28.67 7.54 -16.98
CA LYS A 279 29.42 6.28 -17.07
C LYS A 279 30.84 6.40 -16.51
N ALA A 280 31.53 7.50 -16.78
CA ALA A 280 32.87 7.74 -16.25
C ALA A 280 32.86 7.96 -14.72
N GLU A 281 31.92 8.76 -14.23
CA GLU A 281 31.70 9.00 -12.80
C GLU A 281 31.34 7.71 -12.06
N LYS A 282 30.50 6.87 -12.65
CA LYS A 282 30.17 5.54 -12.11
C LYS A 282 31.40 4.65 -11.95
N ASN A 283 32.26 4.58 -12.98
CA ASN A 283 33.49 3.78 -12.92
C ASN A 283 34.46 4.30 -11.86
N LEU A 284 34.62 5.62 -11.77
CA LEU A 284 35.43 6.25 -10.72
C LEU A 284 34.86 5.94 -9.33
N LEU A 285 33.54 6.06 -9.15
CA LEU A 285 32.86 5.76 -7.89
C LEU A 285 33.03 4.29 -7.48
N MET A 286 32.87 3.33 -8.40
CA MET A 286 33.13 1.92 -8.11
C MET A 286 34.58 1.67 -7.66
N ALA A 287 35.54 2.31 -8.32
CA ALA A 287 36.95 2.24 -7.93
C ALA A 287 37.18 2.82 -6.52
N LEU A 288 36.59 3.97 -6.23
CA LEU A 288 36.71 4.62 -4.92
C LEU A 288 36.03 3.82 -3.80
N ILE A 289 34.88 3.18 -4.06
CA ILE A 289 34.24 2.29 -3.10
C ILE A 289 35.16 1.12 -2.76
N HIS A 290 35.70 0.43 -3.77
CA HIS A 290 36.63 -0.68 -3.55
C HIS A 290 37.90 -0.23 -2.82
N TYR A 291 38.41 0.96 -3.14
CA TYR A 291 39.59 1.54 -2.49
C TYR A 291 39.32 1.86 -1.02
N VAL A 292 38.20 2.52 -0.71
CA VAL A 292 37.86 2.89 0.67
C VAL A 292 37.56 1.65 1.53
N GLN A 293 36.92 0.62 0.96
CA GLN A 293 36.63 -0.62 1.66
C GLN A 293 37.89 -1.41 2.06
N SER A 294 38.98 -1.27 1.30
CA SER A 294 40.25 -1.97 1.51
C SER A 294 41.27 -1.18 2.33
N LEU A 295 40.92 0.02 2.82
CA LEU A 295 41.83 0.81 3.66
C LEU A 295 42.16 0.07 4.95
N THR A 296 43.46 0.02 5.27
CA THR A 296 44.01 -0.60 6.48
C THR A 296 44.75 0.43 7.33
N TYR A 297 45.00 0.07 8.59
CA TYR A 297 45.91 0.84 9.45
C TYR A 297 47.32 0.88 8.84
N PRO A 298 48.07 1.98 9.03
CA PRO A 298 49.45 2.08 8.58
C PRO A 298 50.29 0.89 9.06
N ASN A 299 51.04 0.25 8.16
CA ASN A 299 51.91 -0.90 8.43
C ASN A 299 51.18 -2.15 8.98
N SER A 300 49.90 -2.32 8.65
CA SER A 300 49.08 -3.45 9.12
C SER A 300 48.10 -3.89 8.04
N ASP A 301 47.80 -5.20 8.01
CA ASP A 301 46.73 -5.77 7.15
C ASP A 301 45.33 -5.60 7.78
N LYS A 302 45.24 -5.01 8.98
CA LYS A 302 43.98 -4.78 9.67
C LYS A 302 43.21 -3.64 9.02
N LEU A 303 42.00 -3.93 8.54
CA LEU A 303 41.08 -2.94 7.97
C LEU A 303 40.74 -1.84 8.98
N LEU A 304 40.57 -0.63 8.45
CA LEU A 304 40.06 0.52 9.20
C LEU A 304 38.62 0.25 9.70
N PRO A 305 38.17 0.95 10.75
CA PRO A 305 36.82 0.75 11.27
C PRO A 305 35.76 1.23 10.24
N PRO A 306 34.51 0.73 10.30
CA PRO A 306 33.42 1.12 9.39
C PRO A 306 33.23 2.63 9.23
N GLU A 307 33.48 3.39 10.29
CA GLU A 307 33.34 4.85 10.32
C GLU A 307 34.31 5.58 9.37
N GLU A 308 35.46 4.97 9.09
CA GLU A 308 36.47 5.46 8.14
C GLU A 308 36.34 4.81 6.75
N ARG A 309 35.35 3.92 6.59
CA ARG A 309 35.04 3.21 5.33
C ARG A 309 33.62 3.52 4.89
N SER A 310 33.34 4.81 4.68
CA SER A 310 32.02 5.36 4.38
C SER A 310 31.99 6.15 3.06
N LEU A 311 30.79 6.46 2.55
CA LEU A 311 30.61 7.35 1.39
C LEU A 311 31.15 8.77 1.68
N GLY A 312 31.01 9.27 2.91
CA GLY A 312 31.61 10.56 3.28
C GLY A 312 33.14 10.54 3.26
N THR A 313 33.78 9.38 3.47
CA THR A 313 35.23 9.23 3.26
C THR A 313 35.60 9.40 1.78
N ILE A 314 34.81 8.83 0.87
CA ILE A 314 34.98 9.05 -0.57
C ILE A 314 34.85 10.53 -0.91
N TYR A 315 33.82 11.20 -0.37
CA TYR A 315 33.63 12.64 -0.57
C TYR A 315 34.84 13.45 -0.07
N ARG A 316 35.36 13.16 1.12
CA ARG A 316 36.57 13.80 1.65
C ARG A 316 37.79 13.56 0.77
N LEU A 317 37.97 12.35 0.24
CA LEU A 317 39.07 12.05 -0.70
C LEU A 317 38.94 12.89 -1.97
N LEU A 318 37.75 12.98 -2.57
CA LEU A 318 37.50 13.82 -3.75
C LEU A 318 37.75 15.31 -3.48
N ALA A 319 37.43 15.79 -2.28
CA ALA A 319 37.59 17.20 -1.91
C ALA A 319 39.02 17.59 -1.53
N SER A 320 39.83 16.64 -1.02
CA SER A 320 41.18 16.92 -0.47
C SER A 320 42.33 16.45 -1.35
N THR A 321 42.08 15.52 -2.28
CA THR A 321 43.13 14.86 -3.07
C THR A 321 43.15 15.42 -4.50
N SER A 322 44.33 15.80 -4.99
CA SER A 322 44.48 16.23 -6.39
C SER A 322 44.31 15.07 -7.38
N VAL A 323 43.99 15.36 -8.65
CA VAL A 323 43.85 14.33 -9.70
C VAL A 323 45.13 13.47 -9.83
N ALA A 324 46.30 14.11 -9.78
CA ALA A 324 47.59 13.43 -9.90
C ALA A 324 47.89 12.55 -8.68
N GLU A 325 47.57 13.03 -7.48
CA GLU A 325 47.74 12.25 -6.25
C GLU A 325 46.78 11.05 -6.21
N MET A 326 45.54 11.23 -6.66
CA MET A 326 44.57 10.14 -6.75
C MET A 326 45.08 9.05 -7.70
N ASP A 327 45.55 9.41 -8.88
CA ASP A 327 46.15 8.45 -9.82
C ASP A 327 47.41 7.77 -9.27
N ALA A 328 48.25 8.49 -8.54
CA ALA A 328 49.40 7.89 -7.86
C ALA A 328 48.96 6.85 -6.80
N ARG A 329 47.94 7.15 -5.99
CA ARG A 329 47.38 6.22 -4.99
C ARG A 329 46.84 4.95 -5.65
N PHE A 330 46.08 5.06 -6.74
CA PHE A 330 45.59 3.89 -7.47
C PHE A 330 46.70 3.09 -8.15
N ARG A 331 47.75 3.73 -8.66
CA ARG A 331 48.93 3.04 -9.21
C ARG A 331 49.76 2.30 -8.17
N ALA A 332 49.74 2.75 -6.92
CA ALA A 332 50.44 2.12 -5.81
C ALA A 332 49.74 0.86 -5.28
N LEU A 333 48.49 0.58 -5.70
CA LEU A 333 47.73 -0.59 -5.27
C LEU A 333 48.36 -1.90 -5.80
N PRO A 334 48.28 -3.00 -5.04
CA PRO A 334 48.81 -4.28 -5.46
C PRO A 334 48.10 -4.80 -6.73
N PRO A 335 48.82 -5.53 -7.61
CA PRO A 335 48.21 -6.20 -8.74
C PRO A 335 47.06 -7.11 -8.29
N GLY A 336 45.89 -7.01 -8.93
CA GLY A 336 44.69 -7.78 -8.57
C GLY A 336 43.76 -7.11 -7.57
N HIS A 337 44.06 -5.89 -7.10
CA HIS A 337 43.14 -5.13 -6.25
C HIS A 337 41.81 -4.84 -6.98
N PRO A 338 40.63 -5.05 -6.34
CA PRO A 338 39.31 -4.93 -7.00
C PRO A 338 38.98 -3.52 -7.51
N ALA A 339 39.66 -2.50 -6.99
CA ALA A 339 39.53 -1.13 -7.47
C ALA A 339 40.21 -0.87 -8.84
N LEU A 340 41.20 -1.69 -9.23
CA LEU A 340 41.99 -1.45 -10.44
C LEU A 340 41.19 -1.61 -11.74
N PRO A 341 40.33 -2.63 -11.94
CA PRO A 341 39.54 -2.75 -13.16
C PRO A 341 38.62 -1.56 -13.45
N PRO A 342 37.74 -1.10 -12.53
CA PRO A 342 36.91 0.07 -12.80
C PRO A 342 37.72 1.36 -12.94
N TYR A 343 38.82 1.51 -12.19
CA TYR A 343 39.73 2.64 -12.36
C TYR A 343 40.41 2.64 -13.73
N GLY A 344 40.81 1.46 -14.21
CA GLY A 344 41.41 1.28 -15.54
C GLY A 344 40.49 1.72 -16.68
N ILE A 345 39.18 1.49 -16.55
CA ILE A 345 38.17 1.99 -17.50
C ILE A 345 38.06 3.52 -17.42
N PHE A 346 38.00 4.08 -16.20
CA PHE A 346 38.02 5.53 -16.00
C PHE A 346 39.27 6.18 -16.65
N ARG A 347 40.44 5.55 -16.54
CA ARG A 347 41.69 6.04 -17.13
C ARG A 347 41.71 6.04 -18.66
N GLN A 348 40.78 5.35 -19.33
CA GLN A 348 40.65 5.44 -20.80
C GLN A 348 40.09 6.79 -21.25
N ALA A 349 39.44 7.53 -20.35
CA ALA A 349 39.02 8.90 -20.63
C ALA A 349 40.26 9.79 -20.82
N PRO A 350 40.22 10.77 -21.75
CA PRO A 350 41.30 11.73 -21.92
C PRO A 350 41.68 12.45 -20.61
N HIS A 351 42.97 12.59 -20.33
CA HIS A 351 43.47 13.17 -19.06
C HIS A 351 42.95 14.60 -18.78
N ASN A 352 42.70 15.39 -19.82
CA ASN A 352 42.20 16.76 -19.70
C ASN A 352 40.79 16.87 -19.10
N ILE A 353 40.02 15.78 -19.09
CA ILE A 353 38.65 15.76 -18.56
C ILE A 353 38.51 15.02 -17.23
N TRP A 354 39.59 14.46 -16.67
CA TRP A 354 39.56 13.75 -15.38
C TRP A 354 39.10 14.67 -14.24
N GLY A 355 39.56 15.92 -14.24
CA GLY A 355 39.12 16.93 -13.27
C GLY A 355 37.61 17.16 -13.33
N ASN A 356 37.03 17.25 -14.53
CA ASN A 356 35.60 17.46 -14.71
C ASN A 356 34.78 16.27 -14.18
N ILE A 357 35.24 15.03 -14.40
CA ILE A 357 34.59 13.82 -13.88
C ILE A 357 34.66 13.79 -12.34
N MET A 358 35.80 14.15 -11.74
CA MET A 358 35.94 14.21 -10.29
C MET A 358 35.05 15.30 -9.66
N ILE A 359 34.96 16.48 -10.29
CA ILE A 359 34.07 17.56 -9.86
C ILE A 359 32.61 17.14 -9.97
N GLY A 360 32.23 16.51 -11.09
CA GLY A 360 30.88 15.99 -11.30
C GLY A 360 30.49 14.95 -10.25
N LEU A 361 31.36 13.97 -9.99
CA LEU A 361 31.14 12.99 -8.91
C LEU A 361 31.10 13.65 -7.52
N GLY A 362 31.97 14.61 -7.25
CA GLY A 362 31.98 15.37 -6.00
C GLY A 362 30.69 16.16 -5.76
N SER A 363 30.12 16.75 -6.82
CA SER A 363 28.82 17.44 -6.80
C SER A 363 27.69 16.48 -6.40
N ARG A 364 27.67 15.26 -6.94
CA ARG A 364 26.67 14.24 -6.60
C ARG A 364 26.74 13.75 -5.16
N LEU A 365 27.93 13.81 -4.55
CA LEU A 365 28.19 13.40 -3.17
C LEU A 365 28.20 14.59 -2.19
N ASN A 366 27.75 15.78 -2.62
CA ASN A 366 27.78 16.99 -1.81
C ASN A 366 26.98 16.89 -0.50
N VAL A 367 25.99 15.99 -0.42
CA VAL A 367 25.17 15.80 0.78
C VAL A 367 26.01 15.43 2.00
N PHE A 368 27.17 14.80 1.79
CA PHE A 368 28.09 14.40 2.86
C PHE A 368 28.91 15.58 3.43
N GLN A 369 28.76 16.80 2.89
CA GLN A 369 29.20 18.02 3.57
C GLN A 369 28.45 18.23 4.88
N ASN A 370 27.19 17.79 4.95
CA ASN A 370 26.44 17.82 6.19
C ASN A 370 26.99 16.74 7.14
N LYS A 371 27.56 17.19 8.26
CA LYS A 371 28.14 16.31 9.30
C LYS A 371 27.15 15.26 9.82
N LEU A 372 25.86 15.58 9.87
CA LEU A 372 24.83 14.64 10.31
C LEU A 372 24.59 13.57 9.24
N ALA A 373 24.53 13.96 7.96
CA ALA A 373 24.39 13.01 6.84
C ALA A 373 25.60 12.05 6.76
N ASP A 374 26.82 12.56 6.95
CA ASP A 374 28.02 11.71 7.10
C ASP A 374 27.91 10.80 8.33
N SER A 375 27.42 11.32 9.46
CA SER A 375 27.30 10.53 10.69
C SER A 375 26.29 9.38 10.58
N ILE A 376 25.12 9.60 10.00
CA ILE A 376 24.12 8.54 9.83
C ILE A 376 24.54 7.51 8.76
N THR A 377 25.52 7.81 7.91
CA THR A 377 26.00 6.89 6.86
C THR A 377 27.37 6.28 7.14
N LYS A 378 28.06 6.68 8.22
CA LYS A 378 29.33 6.09 8.65
C LYS A 378 29.14 4.93 9.64
N TYR A 379 28.14 5.03 10.53
CA TYR A 379 27.82 3.99 11.51
C TYR A 379 26.93 2.90 10.91
N ASN A 380 27.03 1.67 11.44
CA ASN A 380 26.28 0.51 10.95
C ASN A 380 25.45 -0.14 12.07
N GLU A 381 24.28 0.41 12.34
CA GLU A 381 23.35 -0.03 13.39
C GLU A 381 22.12 -0.76 12.84
N ILE A 382 21.83 -0.56 11.55
CA ILE A 382 20.77 -1.23 10.83
C ILE A 382 21.37 -2.35 9.98
N ASP A 383 21.08 -3.60 10.35
CA ASP A 383 21.33 -4.77 9.48
C ASP A 383 20.05 -5.05 8.67
N LEU A 384 20.20 -5.08 7.34
CA LEU A 384 19.11 -5.26 6.38
C LEU A 384 18.55 -6.70 6.34
N GLU A 385 19.29 -7.69 6.86
CA GLU A 385 18.82 -9.09 6.92
C GLU A 385 17.99 -9.39 8.18
N GLU A 386 18.16 -8.61 9.24
CA GLU A 386 17.50 -8.78 10.54
C GLU A 386 15.98 -8.95 10.46
N PRO A 387 15.23 -8.18 9.63
CA PRO A 387 13.78 -8.38 9.48
C PRO A 387 13.39 -9.80 9.06
N GLY A 388 14.25 -10.51 8.34
CA GLY A 388 14.03 -11.91 7.97
C GLY A 388 14.41 -12.92 9.06
N LYS A 389 15.25 -12.52 10.03
CA LYS A 389 15.81 -13.38 11.10
C LYS A 389 14.92 -13.38 12.35
N ARG A 390 14.45 -12.21 12.80
CA ARG A 390 13.59 -12.04 13.98
C ARG A 390 12.53 -10.97 13.72
N LYS A 391 11.59 -10.82 14.65
CA LYS A 391 10.55 -9.78 14.58
C LYS A 391 11.17 -8.39 14.68
N CYS A 392 11.20 -7.67 13.57
CA CYS A 392 11.75 -6.31 13.48
C CYS A 392 10.72 -5.33 12.94
N ALA A 393 10.82 -4.08 13.34
CA ALA A 393 10.10 -2.97 12.74
C ALA A 393 11.08 -1.86 12.38
N TYR A 394 11.33 -1.71 11.08
CA TYR A 394 12.19 -0.66 10.56
C TYR A 394 11.34 0.46 9.98
N PHE A 395 11.60 1.68 10.41
CA PHE A 395 10.96 2.87 9.89
C PHE A 395 11.97 3.61 9.02
N CYS A 396 11.67 3.76 7.74
CA CYS A 396 12.41 4.63 6.82
C CYS A 396 11.60 5.91 6.69
N ILE A 397 11.98 6.92 7.46
CA ILE A 397 11.28 8.20 7.50
C ILE A 397 11.86 9.09 6.41
N ILE A 398 11.04 9.45 5.43
CA ILE A 398 11.45 10.23 4.26
C ILE A 398 10.75 11.58 4.24
N SER A 399 11.33 12.57 3.57
CA SER A 399 10.63 13.82 3.29
C SER A 399 9.73 13.69 2.06
N ASP A 400 8.52 14.23 2.13
CA ASP A 400 7.63 14.37 0.98
C ASP A 400 7.95 15.61 0.12
N GLN A 401 8.69 16.57 0.67
CA GLN A 401 8.99 17.87 0.06
C GLN A 401 10.44 18.03 -0.39
N ASP A 402 11.37 17.36 0.30
CA ASP A 402 12.81 17.55 0.09
C ASP A 402 13.45 16.33 -0.60
N ASP A 403 14.01 16.59 -1.78
CA ASP A 403 14.65 15.59 -2.64
C ASP A 403 16.11 15.32 -2.24
N THR A 404 16.69 16.12 -1.33
CA THR A 404 18.12 16.10 -0.96
C THR A 404 18.61 14.71 -0.57
N TYR A 405 17.82 13.96 0.20
CA TYR A 405 18.18 12.62 0.70
C TYR A 405 17.48 11.48 -0.05
N ARG A 406 16.79 11.76 -1.18
CA ARG A 406 16.04 10.74 -1.94
C ARG A 406 16.92 9.55 -2.30
N PHE A 407 18.15 9.80 -2.77
CA PHE A 407 19.05 8.71 -3.16
C PHE A 407 19.39 7.77 -1.99
N LEU A 408 19.47 8.26 -0.74
CA LEU A 408 19.71 7.44 0.44
C LEU A 408 18.51 6.50 0.70
N SER A 409 17.28 7.01 0.59
CA SER A 409 16.08 6.20 0.73
C SER A 409 15.96 5.14 -0.38
N SER A 410 16.21 5.52 -1.63
CA SER A 410 16.24 4.59 -2.77
C SER A 410 17.29 3.51 -2.57
N MET A 411 18.48 3.88 -2.08
CA MET A 411 19.55 2.93 -1.77
C MET A 411 19.18 1.98 -0.64
N PHE A 412 18.54 2.48 0.42
CA PHE A 412 18.08 1.67 1.54
C PHE A 412 17.15 0.56 1.07
N PHE A 413 16.08 0.90 0.35
CA PHE A 413 15.12 -0.11 -0.11
C PHE A 413 15.71 -1.03 -1.18
N SER A 414 16.53 -0.52 -2.11
CA SER A 414 17.23 -1.36 -3.09
C SER A 414 18.09 -2.44 -2.44
N LEU A 415 18.97 -2.05 -1.51
CA LEU A 415 19.84 -2.99 -0.82
C LEU A 415 19.05 -3.91 0.13
N LEU A 416 18.00 -3.40 0.76
CA LEU A 416 17.10 -4.20 1.59
C LEU A 416 16.49 -5.35 0.80
N PHE A 417 15.92 -5.09 -0.38
CA PHE A 417 15.34 -6.15 -1.21
C PHE A 417 16.40 -7.15 -1.67
N ILE A 418 17.58 -6.70 -2.07
CA ILE A 418 18.66 -7.60 -2.50
C ILE A 418 19.09 -8.51 -1.34
N LYS A 419 19.40 -7.94 -0.17
CA LYS A 419 19.82 -8.69 1.02
C LYS A 419 18.75 -9.66 1.51
N LEU A 420 17.49 -9.23 1.59
CA LEU A 420 16.39 -10.12 1.96
C LEU A 420 16.18 -11.24 0.94
N PHE A 421 16.35 -10.97 -0.37
CA PHE A 421 16.20 -11.99 -1.40
C PHE A 421 17.33 -13.03 -1.38
N ASP A 422 18.56 -12.59 -1.13
CA ASP A 422 19.71 -13.47 -0.99
C ASP A 422 19.65 -14.27 0.31
N PHE A 423 19.22 -13.65 1.40
CA PHE A 423 18.99 -14.34 2.67
C PHE A 423 17.87 -15.39 2.53
N ALA A 424 16.76 -15.05 1.88
CA ALA A 424 15.71 -16.02 1.57
C ALA A 424 16.23 -17.17 0.71
N ARG A 425 17.06 -16.90 -0.30
CA ARG A 425 17.66 -17.94 -1.16
C ARG A 425 18.55 -18.91 -0.38
N LYS A 426 19.29 -18.42 0.62
CA LYS A 426 20.18 -19.20 1.50
C LYS A 426 19.41 -19.94 2.61
N SER A 427 18.21 -19.48 2.95
CA SER A 427 17.37 -20.07 4.00
C SER A 427 16.68 -21.36 3.56
N GLU A 428 16.19 -22.14 4.53
CA GLU A 428 15.41 -23.34 4.28
C GLU A 428 14.17 -23.04 3.42
N ASN A 429 13.84 -23.93 2.49
CA ASN A 429 12.75 -23.78 1.52
C ASN A 429 12.82 -22.52 0.63
N ARG A 430 13.99 -21.86 0.55
CA ARG A 430 14.19 -20.60 -0.20
C ARG A 430 13.27 -19.46 0.25
N ARG A 431 12.89 -19.45 1.53
CA ARG A 431 11.95 -18.48 2.13
C ARG A 431 12.53 -17.90 3.41
N LEU A 432 12.18 -16.65 3.72
CA LEU A 432 12.56 -16.05 5.00
C LEU A 432 11.92 -16.78 6.19
N PRO A 433 12.69 -17.08 7.26
CA PRO A 433 12.18 -17.66 8.50
C PRO A 433 11.04 -16.84 9.12
N VAL A 434 11.24 -15.52 9.21
CA VAL A 434 10.20 -14.56 9.61
C VAL A 434 9.71 -13.84 8.37
N ARG A 435 8.39 -13.74 8.23
CA ARG A 435 7.78 -13.00 7.13
C ARG A 435 8.04 -11.51 7.28
N VAL A 436 8.40 -10.85 6.17
CA VAL A 436 8.64 -9.41 6.12
C VAL A 436 7.55 -8.73 5.30
N ASN A 437 6.83 -7.79 5.91
CA ASN A 437 5.92 -6.90 5.21
C ASN A 437 6.62 -5.57 4.92
N VAL A 438 6.79 -5.22 3.66
CA VAL A 438 7.30 -3.91 3.26
C VAL A 438 6.10 -3.02 2.96
N LEU A 439 5.81 -2.11 3.87
CA LEU A 439 4.73 -1.14 3.73
C LEU A 439 5.29 0.15 3.15
N MET A 440 4.91 0.44 1.92
CA MET A 440 5.35 1.63 1.22
C MET A 440 4.22 2.66 1.22
N ASP A 441 4.13 3.45 2.30
CA ASP A 441 3.26 4.62 2.28
C ASP A 441 3.81 5.58 1.24
N GLU A 442 2.95 5.93 0.27
CA GLU A 442 3.33 6.75 -0.87
C GLU A 442 4.43 6.14 -1.76
N PHE A 443 4.14 4.93 -2.28
CA PHE A 443 5.03 4.13 -3.13
C PHE A 443 5.70 4.91 -4.27
N CYS A 444 5.05 5.94 -4.82
CA CYS A 444 5.58 6.74 -5.92
C CYS A 444 6.71 7.70 -5.53
N ASN A 445 6.93 7.97 -4.23
CA ASN A 445 7.97 8.90 -3.76
C ASN A 445 9.38 8.28 -3.80
N ILE A 446 9.48 6.95 -3.81
CA ILE A 446 10.76 6.22 -3.83
C ILE A 446 11.05 5.76 -5.27
N ASP A 447 12.22 6.14 -5.81
CA ASP A 447 12.70 5.64 -7.09
C ASP A 447 13.44 4.31 -6.90
N LEU A 448 12.69 3.22 -7.02
CA LEU A 448 13.24 1.87 -6.95
C LEU A 448 13.66 1.39 -8.36
N PRO A 449 14.97 1.27 -8.65
CA PRO A 449 15.41 0.65 -9.89
C PRO A 449 14.96 -0.81 -9.93
N ASN A 450 14.38 -1.24 -11.05
CA ASN A 450 13.84 -2.59 -11.25
C ASN A 450 12.70 -2.98 -10.27
N SER A 451 11.89 -2.02 -9.83
CA SER A 451 10.76 -2.22 -8.91
C SER A 451 9.88 -3.45 -9.25
N LYS A 452 9.57 -3.67 -10.53
CA LYS A 452 8.79 -4.83 -11.01
C LYS A 452 9.38 -6.20 -10.65
N LYS A 453 10.71 -6.29 -10.64
CA LYS A 453 11.39 -7.52 -10.27
C LYS A 453 11.23 -7.79 -8.78
N TYR A 454 11.15 -6.76 -7.94
CA TYR A 454 10.95 -6.95 -6.50
C TYR A 454 9.56 -7.53 -6.21
N LEU A 455 8.48 -6.98 -6.80
CA LEU A 455 7.13 -7.48 -6.57
C LEU A 455 6.96 -8.93 -7.04
N SER A 456 7.39 -9.28 -8.25
CA SER A 456 7.31 -10.65 -8.76
C SER A 456 8.13 -11.67 -7.94
N VAL A 457 9.33 -11.28 -7.49
CA VAL A 457 10.27 -12.17 -6.78
C VAL A 457 9.91 -12.34 -5.30
N SER A 458 9.35 -11.31 -4.66
CA SER A 458 8.94 -11.28 -3.25
C SER A 458 7.96 -12.40 -2.87
N ARG A 459 7.00 -12.69 -3.76
CA ARG A 459 5.94 -13.69 -3.60
C ARG A 459 6.45 -15.08 -3.18
N SER A 460 7.57 -15.52 -3.73
CA SER A 460 8.13 -16.85 -3.45
C SER A 460 9.04 -16.89 -2.22
N ARG A 461 9.40 -15.72 -1.67
CA ARG A 461 10.43 -15.55 -0.63
C ARG A 461 9.90 -15.23 0.75
N ASN A 462 8.57 -15.24 0.94
CA ASN A 462 7.91 -14.85 2.20
C ASN A 462 8.10 -13.35 2.52
N ILE A 463 8.10 -12.52 1.48
CA ILE A 463 8.13 -11.06 1.55
C ILE A 463 6.87 -10.56 0.86
N ASP A 464 6.11 -9.71 1.55
CA ASP A 464 4.86 -9.17 1.06
C ASP A 464 4.99 -7.64 0.95
N ILE A 465 4.76 -7.07 -0.23
CA ILE A 465 4.90 -5.62 -0.49
C ILE A 465 3.51 -4.99 -0.54
N GLN A 466 3.29 -3.98 0.29
CA GLN A 466 2.05 -3.24 0.38
C GLN A 466 2.27 -1.85 -0.23
N CYS A 467 1.82 -1.67 -1.47
CA CYS A 467 2.00 -0.44 -2.23
C CYS A 467 0.81 0.48 -2.01
N VAL A 468 1.05 1.66 -1.44
CA VAL A 468 0.01 2.67 -1.25
C VAL A 468 0.27 3.82 -2.21
N ALA A 469 -0.63 4.04 -3.16
CA ALA A 469 -0.54 5.08 -4.18
C ALA A 469 -1.71 6.08 -4.06
N GLN A 470 -1.45 7.35 -4.40
CA GLN A 470 -2.53 8.34 -4.37
C GLN A 470 -3.50 8.16 -5.55
N SER A 471 -2.96 7.87 -6.73
CA SER A 471 -3.72 7.68 -7.96
C SER A 471 -2.96 6.77 -8.93
N VAL A 472 -3.69 6.24 -9.92
CA VAL A 472 -3.09 5.51 -11.05
C VAL A 472 -2.28 6.45 -11.93
N SER A 473 -2.67 7.72 -12.06
CA SER A 473 -1.88 8.72 -12.80
C SER A 473 -0.50 8.92 -12.19
N GLN A 474 -0.41 9.07 -10.87
CA GLN A 474 0.88 9.21 -10.19
C GLN A 474 1.78 7.98 -10.39
N LEU A 475 1.19 6.78 -10.40
CA LEU A 475 1.93 5.55 -10.73
C LEU A 475 2.41 5.54 -12.18
N ALA A 476 1.57 5.95 -13.12
CA ALA A 476 1.90 5.99 -14.55
C ALA A 476 2.97 7.05 -14.87
N ASP A 477 2.95 8.19 -14.18
CA ASP A 477 3.97 9.23 -14.31
C ASP A 477 5.32 8.75 -13.78
N ARG A 478 5.31 8.04 -12.64
CA ARG A 478 6.54 7.53 -12.03
C ARG A 478 7.13 6.34 -12.79
N TYR A 479 6.28 5.43 -13.26
CA TYR A 479 6.64 4.19 -13.96
C TYR A 479 6.03 4.21 -15.38
N PRO A 480 6.72 4.85 -16.33
CA PRO A 480 6.15 5.15 -17.65
C PRO A 480 5.86 3.89 -18.46
N ARG A 481 5.06 4.07 -19.53
CA ARG A 481 4.68 3.02 -20.50
C ARG A 481 3.86 1.90 -19.85
N THR A 482 4.35 0.66 -19.90
CA THR A 482 3.68 -0.55 -19.38
C THR A 482 4.16 -0.93 -17.98
N GLU A 483 5.13 -0.22 -17.41
CA GLU A 483 5.75 -0.61 -16.13
C GLU A 483 4.76 -0.52 -14.96
N TRP A 484 3.97 0.55 -14.89
CA TRP A 484 2.93 0.67 -13.85
C TRP A 484 1.87 -0.45 -13.97
N GLN A 485 1.55 -0.91 -15.18
CA GLN A 485 0.60 -2.00 -15.41
C GLN A 485 1.15 -3.33 -14.92
N GLU A 486 2.45 -3.59 -15.18
CA GLU A 486 3.16 -4.78 -14.69
C GLU A 486 3.15 -4.82 -13.14
N LEU A 487 3.44 -3.68 -12.49
CA LEU A 487 3.41 -3.55 -11.02
C LEU A 487 2.03 -3.86 -10.44
N VAL A 488 0.98 -3.31 -11.05
CA VAL A 488 -0.40 -3.58 -10.63
C VAL A 488 -0.79 -5.04 -10.90
N GLY A 489 -0.26 -5.64 -11.98
CA GLY A 489 -0.49 -7.04 -12.33
C GLY A 489 0.12 -8.05 -11.34
N ASP A 490 1.20 -7.67 -10.64
CA ASP A 490 1.80 -8.49 -9.57
C ASP A 490 1.06 -8.41 -8.22
N CYS A 491 0.08 -7.50 -8.10
CA CYS A 491 -0.75 -7.32 -6.92
C CYS A 491 -2.11 -8.00 -7.09
N ASP A 492 -2.28 -9.17 -6.46
CA ASP A 492 -3.50 -9.98 -6.57
C ASP A 492 -4.68 -9.41 -5.77
N TYR A 493 -4.40 -8.51 -4.82
CA TYR A 493 -5.39 -7.78 -4.04
C TYR A 493 -5.24 -6.29 -4.32
N GLN A 494 -6.34 -5.62 -4.63
CA GLN A 494 -6.34 -4.17 -4.81
C GLN A 494 -7.47 -3.53 -4.02
N LEU A 495 -7.16 -2.51 -3.22
CA LEU A 495 -8.11 -1.81 -2.37
C LEU A 495 -8.25 -0.37 -2.85
N PHE A 496 -9.46 0.00 -3.28
CA PHE A 496 -9.80 1.34 -3.71
C PHE A 496 -10.57 2.08 -2.61
N LEU A 497 -10.04 3.22 -2.17
CA LEU A 497 -10.60 4.03 -1.09
C LEU A 497 -11.24 5.34 -1.57
N GLY A 498 -11.13 5.67 -2.86
CA GLY A 498 -11.70 6.86 -3.48
C GLY A 498 -10.69 7.63 -4.33
N CYS A 499 -11.15 8.30 -5.38
CA CYS A 499 -10.30 9.12 -6.25
C CYS A 499 -11.01 10.39 -6.68
N ASN A 500 -10.21 11.39 -7.08
CA ASN A 500 -10.71 12.61 -7.69
C ASN A 500 -10.46 12.62 -9.21
N ASP A 501 -9.44 11.90 -9.66
CA ASP A 501 -8.96 11.86 -11.04
C ASP A 501 -9.76 10.89 -11.92
N THR A 502 -9.88 11.26 -13.19
CA THR A 502 -10.64 10.51 -14.19
C THR A 502 -9.95 9.20 -14.57
N MET A 503 -8.62 9.20 -14.70
CA MET A 503 -7.85 8.01 -15.10
C MET A 503 -8.03 6.85 -14.11
N THR A 504 -7.92 7.09 -12.80
CA THR A 504 -8.16 6.09 -11.76
C THR A 504 -9.62 5.65 -11.77
N ALA A 505 -10.57 6.58 -11.97
CA ALA A 505 -11.99 6.23 -12.02
C ALA A 505 -12.33 5.31 -13.18
N ASP A 506 -11.80 5.59 -14.37
CA ASP A 506 -11.95 4.76 -15.57
C ASP A 506 -11.27 3.41 -15.39
N PHE A 507 -10.05 3.41 -14.80
CA PHE A 507 -9.33 2.19 -14.48
C PHE A 507 -10.14 1.29 -13.54
N ILE A 508 -10.62 1.80 -12.40
CA ILE A 508 -11.39 1.02 -11.43
C ILE A 508 -12.74 0.58 -12.00
N SER A 509 -13.41 1.44 -12.77
CA SER A 509 -14.64 1.10 -13.51
C SER A 509 -14.39 -0.09 -14.44
N SER A 510 -13.30 -0.07 -15.21
CA SER A 510 -12.92 -1.17 -16.11
C SER A 510 -12.61 -2.48 -15.35
N GLN A 511 -11.93 -2.40 -14.21
CA GLN A 511 -11.63 -3.55 -13.34
C GLN A 511 -12.88 -4.16 -12.68
N CYS A 512 -13.88 -3.33 -12.38
CA CYS A 512 -15.17 -3.81 -11.88
C CYS A 512 -15.96 -4.57 -12.97
N GLY A 513 -15.68 -4.31 -14.25
CA GLY A 513 -16.28 -4.98 -15.39
C GLY A 513 -17.71 -4.54 -15.71
N ASN A 514 -18.26 -5.11 -16.79
CA ASN A 514 -19.58 -4.76 -17.31
C ASN A 514 -20.67 -5.74 -16.86
N ILE A 515 -21.88 -5.21 -16.74
CA ILE A 515 -23.12 -5.92 -16.44
C ILE A 515 -24.12 -5.76 -17.58
N THR A 516 -24.98 -6.75 -17.71
CA THR A 516 -26.11 -6.71 -18.65
C THR A 516 -27.34 -6.20 -17.90
N VAL A 517 -27.89 -5.07 -18.30
CA VAL A 517 -29.08 -4.46 -17.68
C VAL A 517 -30.29 -4.54 -18.60
N ARG A 518 -31.48 -4.71 -18.01
CA ARG A 518 -32.74 -4.60 -18.75
C ARG A 518 -33.12 -3.14 -18.93
N VAL A 519 -33.26 -2.73 -20.18
CA VAL A 519 -33.80 -1.43 -20.57
C VAL A 519 -35.23 -1.64 -21.04
N ASN A 520 -36.17 -1.02 -20.31
CA ASN A 520 -37.57 -1.00 -20.71
C ASN A 520 -37.80 0.27 -21.54
N SER A 521 -38.05 0.11 -22.84
CA SER A 521 -38.51 1.21 -23.68
C SER A 521 -40.05 1.15 -23.76
N ALA A 522 -40.70 2.15 -23.18
CA ALA A 522 -42.14 2.35 -23.34
C ALA A 522 -42.34 3.44 -24.39
N SER A 523 -42.92 3.08 -25.53
CA SER A 523 -43.37 4.05 -26.51
C SER A 523 -44.89 4.17 -26.40
N ILE A 524 -45.36 5.37 -26.04
CA ILE A 524 -46.78 5.71 -26.05
C ILE A 524 -46.98 6.57 -27.30
N PRO A 525 -47.52 6.03 -28.41
CA PRO A 525 -47.83 6.85 -29.56
C PRO A 525 -48.89 7.89 -29.17
N MET A 526 -48.57 9.18 -29.30
CA MET A 526 -49.57 10.24 -29.18
C MET A 526 -50.52 10.17 -30.37
N THR A 527 -51.78 9.82 -30.11
CA THR A 527 -52.85 9.92 -31.10
C THR A 527 -53.30 11.38 -31.21
N PRO A 528 -53.44 11.95 -32.42
CA PRO A 528 -54.01 13.29 -32.59
C PRO A 528 -55.45 13.33 -32.06
N MET A 529 -55.84 14.48 -31.49
CA MET A 529 -57.11 14.69 -30.77
C MET A 529 -58.38 14.38 -31.60
N PHE A 530 -58.27 14.25 -32.93
CA PHE A 530 -59.39 14.03 -33.86
C PHE A 530 -59.33 12.70 -34.65
N SER A 531 -58.69 11.65 -34.11
CA SER A 531 -58.78 10.31 -34.73
C SER A 531 -60.08 9.61 -34.30
N LEU A 532 -61.09 9.63 -35.18
CA LEU A 532 -62.43 9.05 -34.96
C LEU A 532 -62.49 7.52 -35.10
N SER A 533 -61.34 6.83 -35.12
CA SER A 533 -61.27 5.37 -35.21
C SER A 533 -60.47 4.82 -34.04
N SER A 534 -61.20 4.32 -33.05
CA SER A 534 -60.71 3.73 -31.81
C SER A 534 -59.99 2.41 -32.07
N ASN A 535 -58.77 2.47 -32.60
CA ASN A 535 -57.82 1.39 -32.42
C ASN A 535 -57.14 1.64 -31.06
N HIS A 536 -57.49 0.80 -30.08
CA HIS A 536 -56.82 0.68 -28.78
C HIS A 536 -55.35 1.08 -28.89
N ALA A 537 -54.95 2.16 -28.23
CA ALA A 537 -53.56 2.61 -28.21
C ALA A 537 -52.69 1.42 -27.79
N ARG A 538 -52.01 0.80 -28.77
CA ARG A 538 -51.19 -0.38 -28.52
C ARG A 538 -49.96 0.09 -27.76
N TYR A 539 -50.03 -0.02 -26.44
CA TYR A 539 -48.90 0.20 -25.55
C TYR A 539 -47.83 -0.84 -25.90
N SER A 540 -46.80 -0.40 -26.63
CA SER A 540 -45.68 -1.25 -27.01
C SER A 540 -44.58 -1.08 -25.98
N GLN A 541 -44.28 -2.15 -25.23
CA GLN A 541 -43.11 -2.22 -24.38
C GLN A 541 -42.05 -3.10 -25.03
N GLY A 542 -40.92 -2.49 -25.40
CA GLY A 542 -39.71 -3.22 -25.74
C GLY A 542 -38.93 -3.54 -24.47
N LYS A 543 -38.54 -4.80 -24.29
CA LYS A 543 -37.59 -5.21 -23.25
C LYS A 543 -36.28 -5.56 -23.95
N ASN A 544 -35.33 -4.63 -23.93
CA ASN A 544 -34.04 -4.83 -24.53
C ASN A 544 -32.98 -5.05 -23.46
N SER A 545 -31.93 -5.81 -23.78
CA SER A 545 -30.72 -5.89 -22.97
C SER A 545 -29.73 -4.84 -23.44
N ALA A 546 -29.07 -4.14 -22.52
CA ALA A 546 -27.97 -3.24 -22.82
C ALA A 546 -26.77 -3.51 -21.90
N GLY A 547 -25.57 -3.19 -22.38
CA GLY A 547 -24.34 -3.24 -21.58
C GLY A 547 -24.15 -1.97 -20.77
N ARG A 548 -23.76 -2.11 -19.51
CA ARG A 548 -23.41 -1.00 -18.62
C ARG A 548 -22.22 -1.42 -17.74
N PRO A 549 -21.22 -0.56 -17.48
CA PRO A 549 -20.25 -0.79 -16.41
C PRO A 549 -20.95 -1.11 -15.08
N LEU A 550 -20.36 -1.94 -14.23
CA LEU A 550 -20.92 -2.23 -12.90
C LEU A 550 -21.00 -0.95 -12.06
N MET A 551 -19.99 -0.10 -12.12
CA MET A 551 -20.02 1.28 -11.65
C MET A 551 -19.51 2.17 -12.77
N MET A 552 -20.21 3.25 -13.08
CA MET A 552 -19.70 4.24 -14.02
C MET A 552 -18.54 5.00 -13.37
N PRO A 553 -17.62 5.57 -14.15
CA PRO A 553 -16.53 6.39 -13.62
C PRO A 553 -17.02 7.54 -12.72
N ASP A 554 -18.17 8.15 -13.04
CA ASP A 554 -18.77 9.20 -12.20
C ASP A 554 -19.35 8.67 -10.88
N GLU A 555 -19.78 7.41 -10.83
CA GLU A 555 -20.20 6.74 -9.60
C GLU A 555 -18.99 6.35 -8.74
N ILE A 556 -17.88 5.97 -9.37
CA ILE A 556 -16.60 5.68 -8.69
C ILE A 556 -16.04 6.95 -8.02
N ARG A 557 -16.08 8.09 -8.72
CA ARG A 557 -15.64 9.39 -8.15
C ARG A 557 -16.55 9.89 -7.03
N ARG A 558 -17.82 9.50 -7.04
CA ARG A 558 -18.81 9.83 -6.00
C ARG A 558 -18.92 8.75 -4.93
N LEU A 559 -17.94 7.84 -4.83
CA LEU A 559 -17.93 6.81 -3.79
C LEU A 559 -18.01 7.46 -2.40
N PRO A 560 -18.95 7.04 -1.53
CA PRO A 560 -19.05 7.56 -0.17
C PRO A 560 -17.74 7.40 0.63
N LYS A 561 -17.43 8.37 1.48
CA LYS A 561 -16.15 8.44 2.22
C LYS A 561 -15.92 7.24 3.15
N ASP A 562 -16.98 6.59 3.59
CA ASP A 562 -16.99 5.41 4.46
C ASP A 562 -16.90 4.08 3.69
N LYS A 563 -17.03 4.10 2.35
CA LYS A 563 -17.01 2.90 1.51
C LYS A 563 -15.69 2.71 0.78
N ALA A 564 -15.34 1.45 0.52
CA ALA A 564 -14.18 1.01 -0.23
C ALA A 564 -14.59 -0.10 -1.22
N ILE A 565 -13.79 -0.30 -2.27
CA ILE A 565 -13.96 -1.39 -3.23
C ILE A 565 -12.72 -2.28 -3.14
N LEU A 566 -12.93 -3.56 -2.86
CA LEU A 566 -11.90 -4.59 -2.88
C LEU A 566 -12.00 -5.37 -4.19
N LEU A 567 -10.88 -5.43 -4.92
CA LEU A 567 -10.68 -6.23 -6.11
C LEU A 567 -9.74 -7.38 -5.74
N VAL A 568 -10.14 -8.61 -6.10
CA VAL A 568 -9.36 -9.82 -5.85
C VAL A 568 -9.22 -10.58 -7.17
N ARG A 569 -8.00 -10.99 -7.53
CA ARG A 569 -7.74 -11.69 -8.80
C ARG A 569 -8.65 -12.92 -8.95
N GLY A 570 -9.34 -13.01 -10.09
CA GLY A 570 -10.22 -14.13 -10.41
C GLY A 570 -11.59 -14.08 -9.71
N ALA A 571 -11.91 -13.00 -9.00
CA ALA A 571 -13.19 -12.80 -8.34
C ALA A 571 -13.88 -11.52 -8.80
N LYS A 572 -15.18 -11.44 -8.51
CA LYS A 572 -15.97 -10.23 -8.66
C LYS A 572 -15.55 -9.16 -7.64
N PRO A 573 -15.80 -7.86 -7.89
CA PRO A 573 -15.53 -6.82 -6.91
C PRO A 573 -16.40 -6.97 -5.65
N LEU A 574 -15.89 -6.49 -4.52
CA LEU A 574 -16.60 -6.44 -3.23
C LEU A 574 -16.66 -5.00 -2.72
N MET A 575 -17.86 -4.54 -2.39
CA MET A 575 -18.06 -3.27 -1.68
C MET A 575 -17.93 -3.50 -0.18
N LEU A 576 -17.14 -2.66 0.49
CA LEU A 576 -16.83 -2.73 1.91
C LEU A 576 -17.03 -1.37 2.56
N TYR A 577 -17.23 -1.37 3.87
CA TYR A 577 -17.00 -0.21 4.73
C TYR A 577 -15.54 -0.15 5.16
N LYS A 578 -14.98 1.05 5.22
CA LYS A 578 -13.63 1.30 5.74
C LYS A 578 -13.58 1.00 7.23
N ILE A 579 -12.42 0.52 7.67
CA ILE A 579 -12.17 0.28 9.08
C ILE A 579 -11.79 1.61 9.74
N VAL A 580 -12.27 1.79 10.95
CA VAL A 580 -11.90 2.91 11.81
C VAL A 580 -10.88 2.36 12.82
N PRO A 581 -9.64 2.89 12.88
CA PRO A 581 -8.59 2.35 13.75
C PRO A 581 -9.00 2.16 15.22
N GLU A 582 -9.82 3.07 15.73
CA GLU A 582 -10.33 3.09 17.10
C GLU A 582 -11.19 1.85 17.43
N GLU A 583 -11.74 1.16 16.43
CA GLU A 583 -12.43 -0.11 16.61
C GLU A 583 -11.47 -1.24 17.00
N HIS A 584 -10.18 -1.12 16.65
CA HIS A 584 -9.19 -2.16 16.87
C HIS A 584 -8.83 -2.30 18.36
N PRO A 585 -8.79 -3.53 18.92
CA PRO A 585 -8.50 -3.74 20.34
C PRO A 585 -7.17 -3.14 20.81
N ASP A 586 -6.13 -3.27 19.98
CA ASP A 586 -4.78 -2.78 20.30
C ASP A 586 -4.62 -1.28 20.11
N PHE A 587 -5.60 -0.57 19.54
CA PHE A 587 -5.52 0.88 19.34
C PHE A 587 -5.31 1.63 20.66
N LYS A 588 -5.90 1.13 21.76
CA LYS A 588 -5.75 1.70 23.10
C LYS A 588 -4.34 1.50 23.70
N LYS A 589 -3.54 0.59 23.15
CA LYS A 589 -2.17 0.33 23.60
C LYS A 589 -1.16 1.29 22.96
N LEU A 590 -1.56 1.99 21.89
CA LEU A 590 -0.69 2.92 21.18
C LEU A 590 -0.28 4.08 22.10
N ARG A 591 1.00 4.43 22.04
CA ARG A 591 1.58 5.54 22.81
C ARG A 591 2.32 6.43 21.85
N PHE A 592 1.92 7.70 21.82
CA PHE A 592 2.57 8.70 21.00
C PHE A 592 3.92 9.10 21.62
N CYS A 593 4.98 9.06 20.82
CA CYS A 593 6.29 9.62 21.13
C CYS A 593 6.76 10.42 19.92
N LYS A 594 7.47 11.53 20.10
CA LYS A 594 7.96 12.29 18.94
C LYS A 594 9.16 11.59 18.32
N ALA A 595 9.27 11.62 17.00
CA ALA A 595 10.40 11.01 16.30
C ALA A 595 11.72 11.70 16.65
N VAL A 596 11.68 13.02 16.83
CA VAL A 596 12.84 13.86 17.22
C VAL A 596 13.43 13.54 18.59
N ASP A 597 12.63 12.95 19.49
CA ASP A 597 13.09 12.63 20.86
C ASP A 597 13.91 11.33 20.89
N TYR A 598 13.93 10.57 19.78
CA TYR A 598 14.70 9.34 19.70
C TYR A 598 16.20 9.62 19.64
N VAL A 599 16.96 8.99 20.54
CA VAL A 599 18.42 9.11 20.59
C VAL A 599 19.05 7.81 20.09
N PRO A 600 19.70 7.82 18.90
CA PRO A 600 20.35 6.64 18.32
C PRO A 600 21.62 6.28 19.09
N ASP A 601 22.09 5.04 18.94
CA ASP A 601 23.19 4.50 19.75
C ASP A 601 24.53 5.20 19.43
N TRP A 602 24.78 5.56 18.17
CA TRP A 602 25.98 6.27 17.76
C TRP A 602 26.11 7.64 18.43
N ARG A 603 24.98 8.34 18.59
CA ARG A 603 24.95 9.65 19.24
C ARG A 603 25.23 9.53 20.73
N LYS A 604 24.72 8.47 21.39
CA LYS A 604 25.09 8.16 22.78
C LYS A 604 26.59 7.94 22.90
N ARG A 605 27.19 7.15 22.01
CA ARG A 605 28.64 6.91 21.97
C ARG A 605 29.45 8.18 21.72
N GLU A 606 29.00 9.07 20.82
CA GLU A 606 29.67 10.35 20.59
C GLU A 606 29.59 11.27 21.81
N CYS A 607 28.44 11.36 22.47
CA CYS A 607 28.30 12.11 23.73
C CYS A 607 29.18 11.53 24.84
N GLU A 608 29.25 10.20 24.98
CA GLU A 608 30.14 9.54 25.93
C GLU A 608 31.61 9.86 25.65
N ARG A 609 32.05 9.80 24.38
CA ARG A 609 33.43 10.18 23.99
C ARG A 609 33.72 11.64 24.29
N GLN A 610 32.80 12.55 23.99
CA GLN A 610 32.96 13.98 24.29
C GLN A 610 33.06 14.23 25.79
N ASN A 611 32.30 13.51 26.61
CA ASN A 611 32.37 13.60 28.07
C ASN A 611 33.68 13.03 28.64
N VAL A 612 34.29 12.04 27.99
CA VAL A 612 35.62 11.53 28.38
C VAL A 612 36.70 12.53 28.02
N ILE A 613 36.69 13.07 26.80
CA ILE A 613 37.67 14.08 26.35
C ILE A 613 37.58 15.33 27.22
N SER A 614 36.38 15.82 27.52
CA SER A 614 36.21 17.01 28.36
C SER A 614 36.73 16.78 29.79
N LYS A 615 36.53 15.58 30.36
CA LYS A 615 37.11 15.17 31.66
C LYS A 615 38.62 15.08 31.62
N GLU A 616 39.21 14.48 30.58
CA GLU A 616 40.66 14.43 30.41
C GLU A 616 41.28 15.83 30.24
N ASP A 617 40.58 16.75 29.58
CA ASP A 617 41.00 18.14 29.44
C ASP A 617 40.81 18.95 30.74
N THR A 618 39.83 18.59 31.58
CA THR A 618 39.68 19.19 32.92
C THR A 618 40.75 18.66 33.87
N ASP A 619 41.02 17.35 33.86
CA ASP A 619 42.09 16.72 34.66
C ASP A 619 43.48 17.20 34.21
N LYS A 620 43.68 17.47 32.91
CA LYS A 620 44.92 18.13 32.44
C LYS A 620 45.00 19.58 32.91
N LYS A 621 43.91 20.36 32.91
CA LYS A 621 43.90 21.74 33.46
C LYS A 621 44.11 21.77 34.97
N GLU A 622 43.54 20.83 35.73
CA GLU A 622 43.74 20.71 37.18
C GLU A 622 45.16 20.21 37.53
N ASN A 623 45.72 19.26 36.77
CA ASN A 623 47.11 18.83 36.95
C ASN A 623 48.13 19.88 36.49
N THR A 624 47.78 20.75 35.54
CA THR A 624 48.63 21.90 35.15
C THR A 624 48.62 22.98 36.24
N PHE A 625 47.54 23.09 37.02
CA PHE A 625 47.45 23.99 38.19
C PHE A 625 48.11 23.43 39.46
N GLN A 626 48.47 22.14 39.50
CA GLN A 626 49.18 21.51 40.63
C GLN A 626 50.69 21.29 40.42
N ILE A 627 51.27 21.82 39.34
CA ILE A 627 52.72 21.98 39.27
C ILE A 627 53.09 23.16 40.16
N ARG A 628 53.47 22.83 41.39
CA ARG A 628 54.21 23.66 42.35
C ARG A 628 55.03 24.74 41.63
N ILE A 629 54.61 25.99 41.77
CA ILE A 629 55.53 27.12 41.73
C ILE A 629 56.52 26.88 42.88
N LYS A 630 57.70 26.35 42.56
CA LYS A 630 58.90 26.61 43.35
C LYS A 630 59.38 27.98 42.88
N GLU A 631 59.29 28.95 43.76
CA GLU A 631 59.98 30.23 43.63
C GLU A 631 61.48 29.95 43.43
N ALA A 632 61.94 30.12 42.20
CA ALA A 632 63.34 30.29 41.85
C ALA A 632 63.40 31.01 40.50
N ASP A 633 63.70 32.30 40.59
CA ASP A 633 64.32 33.18 39.60
C ASP A 633 63.79 33.12 38.16
N ILE A 634 62.81 33.99 37.87
CA ILE A 634 62.57 34.48 36.52
C ILE A 634 62.47 36.00 36.59
N GLU A 635 63.58 36.67 36.26
CA GLU A 635 63.59 38.07 35.89
C GLU A 635 62.63 38.29 34.72
N SER A 636 61.69 39.21 34.90
CA SER A 636 60.74 39.65 33.89
C SER A 636 61.46 40.43 32.80
N ALA A 637 61.80 39.76 31.69
CA ALA A 637 62.06 40.43 30.42
C ALA A 637 60.75 40.47 29.63
N GLU A 638 60.06 41.60 29.68
CA GLU A 638 59.04 41.95 28.68
C GLU A 638 59.70 41.98 27.30
N TYR A 639 59.17 41.19 26.36
CA TYR A 639 59.56 41.25 24.96
C TYR A 639 59.09 42.58 24.37
N VAL A 640 60.05 43.48 24.11
CA VAL A 640 59.85 44.70 23.33
C VAL A 640 60.45 44.44 21.93
N PRO A 641 59.67 44.51 20.84
CA PRO A 641 60.22 44.34 19.49
C PRO A 641 61.24 45.44 19.17
N ASN A 642 62.33 45.09 18.48
CA ASN A 642 63.34 46.05 18.05
C ASN A 642 62.87 46.80 16.79
N GLU A 643 63.35 48.04 16.58
CA GLU A 643 62.91 48.93 15.49
C GLU A 643 63.09 48.34 14.06
N GLU A 644 63.92 47.31 13.88
CA GLU A 644 64.09 46.63 12.59
C GLU A 644 62.99 45.60 12.25
N GLU A 645 62.17 45.15 13.21
CA GLU A 645 61.03 44.23 12.97
C GLU A 645 59.74 44.94 12.53
N LEU A 646 59.72 46.29 12.55
CA LEU A 646 58.56 47.12 12.23
C LEU A 646 58.55 47.66 10.78
N GLU A 647 59.58 47.40 9.97
CA GLU A 647 59.67 47.87 8.58
C GLU A 647 59.48 46.74 7.57
N LEU A 648 58.23 46.33 7.35
CA LEU A 648 57.89 45.51 6.19
C LEU A 648 56.49 45.83 5.64
N HIS A 649 56.23 47.13 5.40
CA HIS A 649 55.32 47.65 4.38
C HIS A 649 55.51 49.18 4.30
N PRO A 650 55.82 49.79 3.14
CA PRO A 650 55.83 51.25 3.04
C PRO A 650 54.39 51.76 3.25
N SER A 651 54.24 52.72 4.16
CA SER A 651 52.98 53.42 4.43
C SER A 651 52.42 54.02 3.14
N ILE A 652 51.24 53.56 2.71
CA ILE A 652 50.49 54.14 1.60
C ILE A 652 50.14 55.59 1.96
N ASN A 653 50.67 56.55 1.22
CA ASN A 653 50.38 57.96 1.41
C ASN A 653 49.06 58.31 0.71
N LEU A 654 47.96 58.35 1.49
CA LEU A 654 46.59 58.62 1.02
C LEU A 654 46.36 60.07 0.53
N SER A 655 47.41 60.86 0.32
CA SER A 655 47.30 62.26 -0.11
C SER A 655 47.29 62.45 -1.64
N LYS A 656 47.38 61.38 -2.43
CA LYS A 656 47.34 61.42 -3.91
C LYS A 656 46.20 60.54 -4.44
N GLY A 657 45.48 61.05 -5.45
CA GLY A 657 44.44 60.28 -6.14
C GLY A 657 45.04 59.33 -7.17
N ILE A 658 44.28 58.32 -7.59
CA ILE A 658 44.68 57.39 -8.66
C ILE A 658 43.72 57.61 -9.84
N ASP A 659 44.25 57.79 -11.05
CA ASP A 659 43.45 57.86 -12.27
C ASP A 659 42.85 56.48 -12.57
N CYS A 660 41.52 56.41 -12.66
CA CYS A 660 40.78 55.17 -12.80
C CYS A 660 40.88 54.53 -14.20
N GLU A 661 41.31 55.26 -15.23
CA GLU A 661 41.52 54.69 -16.58
C GLU A 661 42.92 54.12 -16.77
N THR A 662 43.94 54.79 -16.22
CA THR A 662 45.35 54.42 -16.44
C THR A 662 46.01 53.76 -15.23
N LEU A 663 45.36 53.81 -14.06
CA LEU A 663 45.83 53.26 -12.78
C LEU A 663 47.18 53.83 -12.33
N THR A 664 47.49 55.07 -12.68
CA THR A 664 48.69 55.79 -12.21
C THR A 664 48.35 56.84 -11.15
N GLU A 665 49.28 57.14 -10.23
CA GLU A 665 49.09 58.14 -9.17
C GLU A 665 49.15 59.56 -9.73
N VAL A 666 48.18 60.40 -9.35
CA VAL A 666 48.06 61.79 -9.80
C VAL A 666 47.87 62.74 -8.61
N SER A 667 48.41 63.94 -8.71
CA SER A 667 48.23 64.99 -7.70
C SER A 667 46.79 65.53 -7.74
N PRO A 668 46.16 65.87 -6.59
CA PRO A 668 44.80 66.43 -6.57
C PRO A 668 44.64 67.78 -7.30
N GLU A 669 45.74 68.44 -7.67
CA GLU A 669 45.74 69.72 -8.40
C GLU A 669 45.73 69.54 -9.93
N ASP A 670 45.93 68.32 -10.42
CA ASP A 670 46.04 67.99 -11.85
C ASP A 670 44.78 67.28 -12.43
N VAL A 671 43.65 67.32 -11.70
CA VAL A 671 42.33 66.76 -12.13
C VAL A 671 41.40 67.85 -12.66
#